data_AF-A0A6M2AGL7-F1
#
_entry.id   AF-A0A6M2AGL7-F1
#
_cell.length_a   1.000
_cell.length_b   1.000
_cell.length_c   1.000
_cell.angle_alpha   90.00
_cell.angle_beta   90.00
_cell.angle_gamma   90.00
#
_symmetry.space_group_name_H-M   'P 1'
#
loop_
_entity.id
_entity.type
_entity.pdbx_description
1 polymer ?
#
loop_
_entity_poly.entity_id
_entity_poly.type
_entity_poly.pdbx_seq_one_letter_code
_entity_poly.pdbx_strand_id
1 'polypeptide(L)'
;MSDNTIYQKISFISKVILIVFGIISFKIWHLGVFQKEQRQKDAIAPKRREIIEKANRGIICDRHGKPLAVNRIKYNATIYYSHIKQLPYIRYEKDPDGKKIKKFVRRDYIKTLSKILAKELDLDSDRVEDLIHSKASILSHIPYVIKENISETKYYKLKMLQRDWPGLYAEISSERYYPAHKTCADLMGYMGRISQNEYLKIANELKYLQRLIDRYDNKESLKSEKYQTIKDVENRLLELKKLSYSATDLVGKAAIERIFDEKLKGFHEKKTFEVDINGNFLKEINIKKEPIAGAKLNLTILEPLQTFAENLLIEDEKTRENSSKRYNPKLKKNELLKEPFIKGGCIIAMDPNNGEILAFASYPRFDPNDFILSSNKKIYQDKQKNISKWLELKDHIADIYDGKKNLEKESLSDGLKTIDKELTYDIFLELILDKKSSIKDSLDKIQNVKNAIFLQENVQTLLYLSKAKDVKALFDTIFDKKNLETNATILQNLNKHKSIVEPIEKSLRFYLSNIVDNRDKIFAVDLCKMFVFSPSFSDELIEKIAHISLRDYFKVSKAILRIKDELKMLMRPYFHKISFSKWREVNEKKYLFDKRLYEKEQKRYHKPYIDLLDECENKQFNKFWQKNFATFITYLLHENVYDVKLTAYLSIIKDLKKDIFENDLDIINSILNNINSLNVFSFVKTIRSFHELDRELLYDYAKVQKTFDKKTELDLAKSFYPIHGFGFSKSFIISNSSPPGSIFKLLVAYSALKERYSYLTENNKSLNAINPLTMIDDIYWDSKVKKGGSIVVGKSLLGKAYPRIYKQGRLPRSSHTGIGKIDLVQAIENSSNPYFSILAADFVKNPYDLIDAAKDFNIGQKTGIDLINESSGNLPEDIVFNKTSLYSFAIGQHSLIVTPIQTATMLSAIANKGEIFKPKLIVEEKPEIKRKIFMPDEIRDKLLEGMDRVVSSAHGGARANIINKLRQNPKLLEEYKNYKHQFVGKTSTAEFMYNPNINPSSKAQKYNNIWFAAISFEQTGKNISKKQLWQHPELVVVVQLNFGSGGKEAAPIAFQIIKKYKELKEKNLDSAVSF
;
A
#
# COMPACT_ATOMS: atom_id res chain seq x y z
N MET A 1 -58.30 73.55 6.22
CA MET A 1 -57.83 72.52 7.18
C MET A 1 -56.70 73.15 7.99
N SER A 2 -56.99 73.64 9.19
CA SER A 2 -56.11 74.55 9.94
C SER A 2 -54.87 73.85 10.49
N ASP A 3 -53.72 74.52 10.33
CA ASP A 3 -52.37 74.11 10.78
C ASP A 3 -52.30 73.58 12.22
N ASN A 4 -53.24 73.97 13.09
CA ASN A 4 -53.36 73.46 14.46
C ASN A 4 -53.44 71.92 14.57
N THR A 5 -53.98 71.22 13.57
CA THR A 5 -54.08 69.74 13.61
C THR A 5 -52.74 69.05 13.36
N ILE A 6 -51.85 69.64 12.57
CA ILE A 6 -50.51 69.10 12.29
C ILE A 6 -49.61 69.32 13.52
N TYR A 7 -49.62 70.52 14.11
CA TYR A 7 -48.86 70.81 15.33
C TYR A 7 -49.29 69.93 16.51
N GLN A 8 -50.59 69.63 16.65
CA GLN A 8 -51.06 68.71 17.69
C GLN A 8 -50.59 67.26 17.46
N LYS A 9 -50.57 66.77 16.22
CA LYS A 9 -50.04 65.43 15.90
C LYS A 9 -48.53 65.35 16.10
N ILE A 10 -47.77 66.37 15.70
CA ILE A 10 -46.31 66.45 15.91
C ILE A 10 -46.00 66.53 17.41
N SER A 11 -46.76 67.31 18.18
CA SER A 11 -46.63 67.38 19.63
C SER A 11 -46.92 66.04 20.30
N PHE A 12 -47.96 65.33 19.84
CA PHE A 12 -48.29 63.99 20.35
C PHE A 12 -47.18 62.97 20.04
N ILE A 13 -46.69 62.91 18.79
CA ILE A 13 -45.59 62.02 18.40
C ILE A 13 -44.31 62.36 19.17
N SER A 14 -43.99 63.66 19.31
CA SER A 14 -42.83 64.09 20.10
C SER A 14 -42.95 63.67 21.56
N LYS A 15 -44.13 63.79 22.18
CA LYS A 15 -44.38 63.31 23.55
C LYS A 15 -44.23 61.79 23.66
N VAL A 16 -44.73 61.03 22.70
CA VAL A 16 -44.56 59.57 22.66
C VAL A 16 -43.09 59.20 22.54
N ILE A 17 -42.34 59.85 21.65
CA ILE A 17 -40.89 59.67 21.50
C ILE A 17 -40.17 60.02 22.82
N LEU A 18 -40.53 61.13 23.47
CA LEU A 18 -39.94 61.55 24.75
C LEU A 18 -40.21 60.53 25.86
N ILE A 19 -41.41 59.95 25.90
CA ILE A 19 -41.76 58.88 26.84
C ILE A 19 -40.93 57.61 26.56
N VAL A 20 -40.79 57.21 25.30
CA VAL A 20 -39.96 56.05 24.92
C VAL A 20 -38.49 56.29 25.28
N PHE A 21 -37.95 57.47 24.99
CA PHE A 21 -36.59 57.85 25.42
C PHE A 21 -36.46 57.91 26.94
N GLY A 22 -37.51 58.34 27.65
CA GLY A 22 -37.58 58.30 29.11
C GLY A 22 -37.50 56.87 29.64
N ILE A 23 -38.25 55.93 29.06
CA ILE A 23 -38.24 54.50 29.44
C ILE A 23 -36.86 53.88 29.13
N ILE A 24 -36.26 54.19 27.99
CA ILE A 24 -34.92 53.71 27.63
C ILE A 24 -33.88 54.30 28.58
N SER A 25 -33.93 55.60 28.87
CA SER A 25 -33.00 56.28 29.78
C SER A 25 -33.14 55.74 31.20
N PHE A 26 -34.37 55.50 31.66
CA PHE A 26 -34.64 54.85 32.94
C PHE A 26 -34.11 53.42 32.96
N LYS A 27 -34.27 52.64 31.87
CA LYS A 27 -33.72 51.29 31.76
C LYS A 27 -32.19 51.29 31.76
N ILE A 28 -31.55 52.24 31.07
CA ILE A 28 -30.10 52.43 31.08
C ILE A 28 -29.61 52.82 32.47
N TRP A 29 -30.29 53.74 33.14
CA TRP A 29 -29.98 54.12 34.53
C TRP A 29 -30.15 52.94 35.49
N HIS A 30 -31.25 52.18 35.37
CA HIS A 30 -31.50 50.98 36.16
C HIS A 30 -30.43 49.91 35.94
N LEU A 31 -30.00 49.69 34.69
CA LEU A 31 -28.92 48.76 34.36
C LEU A 31 -27.53 49.26 34.80
N GLY A 32 -27.27 50.56 34.67
CA GLY A 32 -25.96 51.18 34.88
C GLY A 32 -25.69 51.66 36.30
N VAL A 33 -26.73 51.83 37.12
CA VAL A 33 -26.64 52.28 38.52
C VAL A 33 -27.15 51.19 39.45
N PHE A 34 -28.40 50.75 39.30
CA PHE A 34 -29.03 49.80 40.23
C PHE A 34 -28.50 48.37 40.08
N GLN A 35 -28.36 47.87 38.85
CA GLN A 35 -27.79 46.55 38.57
C GLN A 35 -26.28 46.57 38.38
N LYS A 36 -25.59 47.71 38.57
CA LYS A 36 -24.15 47.84 38.29
C LYS A 36 -23.33 46.85 39.10
N GLU A 37 -23.55 46.78 40.41
CA GLU A 37 -22.81 45.87 41.28
C GLU A 37 -23.10 44.41 40.97
N GLN A 38 -24.37 44.07 40.70
CA GLN A 38 -24.75 42.70 40.32
C GLN A 38 -24.13 42.33 38.98
N ARG A 39 -24.16 43.21 37.97
CA ARG A 39 -23.55 43.00 36.65
C ARG A 39 -22.03 42.96 36.72
N GLN A 40 -21.40 43.73 37.60
CA GLN A 40 -19.96 43.63 37.86
C GLN A 40 -19.61 42.31 38.54
N LYS A 41 -20.41 41.84 39.51
CA LYS A 41 -20.27 40.52 40.11
C LYS A 41 -20.47 39.41 39.08
N ASP A 42 -21.48 39.50 38.22
CA ASP A 42 -21.75 38.54 37.13
C ASP A 42 -20.64 38.58 36.04
N ALA A 43 -20.04 39.74 35.81
CA ALA A 43 -18.92 39.90 34.87
C ALA A 43 -17.59 39.37 35.44
N ILE A 44 -17.42 39.43 36.77
CA ILE A 44 -16.28 38.87 37.50
C ILE A 44 -16.48 37.38 37.81
N ALA A 45 -17.72 36.89 37.76
CA ALA A 45 -18.05 35.51 38.05
C ALA A 45 -17.24 34.55 37.16
N PRO A 46 -16.64 33.50 37.75
CA PRO A 46 -15.86 32.54 37.01
C PRO A 46 -16.71 31.86 35.94
N LYS A 47 -16.18 31.79 34.72
CA LYS A 47 -16.83 31.10 33.62
C LYS A 47 -16.50 29.62 33.69
N ARG A 48 -17.39 28.77 33.16
CA ARG A 48 -17.12 27.34 33.04
C ARG A 48 -16.47 27.06 31.69
N ARG A 49 -15.34 26.35 31.69
CA ARG A 49 -14.66 25.88 30.48
C ARG A 49 -14.50 24.37 30.54
N GLU A 50 -14.95 23.69 29.50
CA GLU A 50 -14.77 22.25 29.34
C GLU A 50 -13.48 21.96 28.56
N ILE A 51 -12.68 21.03 29.05
CA ILE A 51 -11.51 20.47 28.37
C ILE A 51 -11.72 18.98 28.19
N ILE A 52 -11.44 18.48 26.98
CA ILE A 52 -11.53 17.07 26.67
C ILE A 52 -10.27 16.38 27.20
N GLU A 53 -10.44 15.44 28.12
CA GLU A 53 -9.39 14.52 28.54
C GLU A 53 -9.42 13.28 27.65
N LYS A 54 -8.29 12.99 27.00
CA LYS A 54 -8.23 11.90 26.03
C LYS A 54 -8.22 10.54 26.73
N ALA A 55 -9.00 9.61 26.20
CA ALA A 55 -8.98 8.22 26.64
C ALA A 55 -7.83 7.49 25.96
N ASN A 56 -7.27 6.50 26.65
CA ASN A 56 -6.30 5.59 26.06
C ASN A 56 -7.01 4.67 25.07
N ARG A 57 -6.42 4.48 23.88
CA ARG A 57 -6.94 3.54 22.88
C ARG A 57 -6.85 2.10 23.42
N GLY A 58 -7.79 1.24 23.09
CA GLY A 58 -7.80 -0.16 23.50
C GLY A 58 -6.56 -0.92 23.03
N ILE A 59 -6.06 -1.83 23.86
CA ILE A 59 -4.93 -2.70 23.53
C ILE A 59 -5.42 -3.81 22.61
N ILE A 60 -4.63 -4.16 21.58
CA ILE A 60 -4.88 -5.34 20.75
C ILE A 60 -3.86 -6.39 21.15
N CYS A 61 -4.34 -7.58 21.51
CA CYS A 61 -3.55 -8.73 21.90
C CYS A 61 -3.78 -9.91 20.95
N ASP A 62 -2.84 -10.85 20.95
CA ASP A 62 -3.06 -12.18 20.41
C ASP A 62 -3.99 -13.01 21.33
N ARG A 63 -4.25 -14.27 20.96
CA ARG A 63 -5.17 -15.12 21.72
C ARG A 63 -4.70 -15.47 23.13
N HIS A 64 -3.41 -15.32 23.41
CA HIS A 64 -2.78 -15.60 24.70
C HIS A 64 -2.49 -14.31 25.49
N GLY A 65 -2.97 -13.16 25.01
CA GLY A 65 -2.80 -11.87 25.67
C GLY A 65 -1.48 -11.15 25.33
N LYS A 66 -0.64 -11.69 24.44
CA LYS A 66 0.59 -11.02 24.00
C LYS A 66 0.23 -9.75 23.23
N PRO A 67 0.76 -8.57 23.61
CA PRO A 67 0.39 -7.31 22.97
C PRO A 67 0.90 -7.20 21.53
N LEU A 68 -0.01 -6.94 20.60
CA LEU A 68 0.27 -6.66 19.19
C LEU A 68 0.20 -5.16 18.87
N ALA A 69 -0.67 -4.42 19.58
CA ALA A 69 -0.68 -2.96 19.57
C ALA A 69 -1.02 -2.40 20.95
N VAL A 70 -0.15 -1.51 21.44
CA VAL A 70 -0.22 -0.90 22.77
C VAL A 70 -0.11 0.62 22.65
N ASN A 71 -0.40 1.32 23.74
CA ASN A 71 -0.06 2.73 23.83
C ASN A 71 1.22 2.89 24.64
N ARG A 72 2.18 3.62 24.08
CA ARG A 72 3.41 4.01 24.76
C ARG A 72 3.24 5.39 25.36
N ILE A 73 3.70 5.55 26.60
CA ILE A 73 3.77 6.85 27.27
C ILE A 73 4.82 7.71 26.56
N LYS A 74 4.45 8.96 26.31
CA LYS A 74 5.27 9.97 25.66
C LYS A 74 5.23 11.25 26.47
N TYR A 75 6.41 11.74 26.84
CA TYR A 75 6.55 13.00 27.56
C TYR A 75 6.74 14.15 26.58
N ASN A 76 6.00 15.24 26.77
CA ASN A 76 6.04 16.42 25.89
C ASN A 76 6.32 17.69 26.70
N ALA A 77 7.05 18.61 26.07
CA ALA A 77 7.21 19.98 26.55
C ALA A 77 6.24 20.89 25.78
N THR A 78 5.26 21.46 26.47
CA THR A 78 4.15 22.23 25.91
C THR A 78 4.19 23.68 26.41
N ILE A 79 3.83 24.64 25.54
CA ILE A 79 3.62 26.04 25.92
C ILE A 79 2.16 26.44 25.81
N TYR A 80 1.67 27.06 26.87
CA TYR A 80 0.39 27.75 26.95
C TYR A 80 0.61 29.25 26.90
N TYR A 81 0.55 29.82 25.70
CA TYR A 81 0.75 31.27 25.53
C TYR A 81 -0.32 32.10 26.24
N SER A 82 -1.52 31.55 26.43
CA SER A 82 -2.60 32.18 27.21
C SER A 82 -2.16 32.52 28.64
N HIS A 83 -1.29 31.70 29.25
CA HIS A 83 -0.76 31.96 30.58
C HIS A 83 0.37 33.00 30.53
N ILE A 84 1.21 32.97 29.49
CA ILE A 84 2.23 34.01 29.25
C ILE A 84 1.58 35.39 29.05
N LYS A 85 0.37 35.45 28.46
CA LYS A 85 -0.39 36.70 28.26
C LYS A 85 -0.77 37.42 29.56
N GLN A 86 -0.73 36.76 30.70
CA GLN A 86 -1.03 37.38 32.00
C GLN A 86 0.07 38.35 32.43
N LEU A 87 1.30 38.13 31.95
CA LEU A 87 2.39 39.07 32.16
C LEU A 87 2.10 40.37 31.41
N PRO A 88 2.34 41.55 32.05
CA PRO A 88 2.13 42.83 31.40
C PRO A 88 3.01 42.92 30.15
N TYR A 89 2.46 43.49 29.07
CA TYR A 89 3.23 43.68 27.84
C TYR A 89 4.37 44.68 28.06
N ILE A 90 4.11 45.73 28.84
CA ILE A 90 5.04 46.80 29.20
C ILE A 90 4.93 47.07 30.70
N ARG A 91 6.07 47.26 31.37
CA ARG A 91 6.15 47.83 32.72
C ARG A 91 7.08 49.03 32.69
N TYR A 92 6.73 50.09 33.42
CA TYR A 92 7.61 51.24 33.60
C TYR A 92 8.42 51.03 34.87
N GLU A 93 9.74 51.00 34.75
CA GLU A 93 10.68 50.96 35.88
C GLU A 93 11.43 52.30 35.92
N LYS A 94 11.88 52.72 37.12
CA LYS A 94 12.71 53.91 37.27
C LYS A 94 14.18 53.47 37.26
N ASP A 95 14.99 54.12 36.45
CA ASP A 95 16.46 53.96 36.48
C ASP A 95 17.05 54.53 37.79
N PRO A 96 18.32 54.28 38.13
CA PRO A 96 19.00 54.91 39.28
C PRO A 96 18.89 56.45 39.29
N ASP A 97 18.77 57.07 38.11
CA ASP A 97 18.57 58.52 37.92
C ASP A 97 17.09 58.97 37.93
N GLY A 98 16.15 58.08 38.32
CA GLY A 98 14.72 58.42 38.49
C GLY A 98 13.89 58.51 37.20
N LYS A 99 14.50 58.29 36.03
CA LYS A 99 13.83 58.35 34.72
C LYS A 99 12.97 57.10 34.46
N LYS A 100 11.72 57.27 34.01
CA LYS A 100 10.82 56.15 33.67
C LYS A 100 11.24 55.47 32.37
N ILE A 101 11.77 54.26 32.46
CA ILE A 101 12.17 53.44 31.32
C ILE A 101 11.05 52.42 31.01
N LYS A 102 10.76 52.27 29.72
CA LYS A 102 9.77 51.33 29.20
C LYS A 102 10.40 49.95 29.03
N LYS A 103 10.04 48.99 29.90
CA LYS A 103 10.54 47.61 29.86
C LYS A 103 9.51 46.66 29.26
N PHE A 104 9.93 45.85 28.29
CA PHE A 104 9.06 44.89 27.60
C PHE A 104 9.04 43.54 28.32
N VAL A 105 8.42 43.50 29.50
CA VAL A 105 8.43 42.35 30.42
C VAL A 105 8.11 41.03 29.72
N ARG A 106 7.06 40.98 28.89
CA ARG A 106 6.69 39.73 28.20
C ARG A 106 7.73 39.28 27.17
N ARG A 107 8.37 40.21 26.47
CA ARG A 107 9.41 39.90 25.49
C ARG A 107 10.66 39.37 26.18
N ASP A 108 11.08 40.02 27.26
CA ASP A 108 12.23 39.59 28.05
C ASP A 108 11.98 38.23 28.72
N TYR A 109 10.75 37.99 29.19
CA TYR A 109 10.32 36.71 29.71
C TYR A 109 10.42 35.59 28.67
N ILE A 110 9.83 35.78 27.48
CA ILE A 110 9.88 34.79 26.40
C ILE A 110 11.33 34.52 26.00
N LYS A 111 12.16 35.56 25.87
CA LYS A 111 13.59 35.40 25.54
C LYS A 111 14.35 34.57 26.59
N THR A 112 14.07 34.79 27.88
CA THR A 112 14.71 34.04 28.96
C THR A 112 14.21 32.59 29.02
N LEU A 113 12.90 32.40 28.90
CA LEU A 113 12.27 31.08 28.83
C LEU A 113 12.82 30.27 27.64
N SER A 114 12.95 30.89 26.47
CA SER A 114 13.52 30.25 25.29
C SER A 114 14.96 29.79 25.49
N LYS A 115 15.80 30.57 26.18
CA LYS A 115 17.18 30.15 26.52
C LYS A 115 17.22 28.95 27.45
N ILE A 116 16.35 28.93 28.46
CA ILE A 116 16.26 27.80 29.40
C ILE A 116 15.78 26.55 28.66
N LEU A 117 14.71 26.67 27.88
CA LEU A 117 14.18 25.56 27.09
C LEU A 117 15.17 25.06 26.05
N ALA A 118 15.89 25.96 25.38
CA ALA A 118 16.97 25.62 24.45
C ALA A 118 18.04 24.75 25.12
N LYS A 119 18.49 25.14 26.32
CA LYS A 119 19.48 24.39 27.10
C LYS A 119 18.95 23.02 27.54
N GLU A 120 17.72 22.95 28.04
CA GLU A 120 17.15 21.70 28.58
C GLU A 120 16.67 20.74 27.49
N LEU A 121 16.19 21.26 26.37
CA LEU A 121 15.63 20.50 25.26
C LEU A 121 16.62 20.29 24.10
N ASP A 122 17.86 20.76 24.21
CA ASP A 122 18.86 20.71 23.12
C ASP A 122 18.31 21.36 21.83
N LEU A 123 17.70 22.54 21.95
CA LEU A 123 17.12 23.30 20.84
C LEU A 123 17.86 24.63 20.67
N ASP A 124 17.68 25.25 19.51
CA ASP A 124 18.15 26.61 19.26
C ASP A 124 17.24 27.65 19.93
N SER A 125 17.82 28.61 20.66
CA SER A 125 17.08 29.60 21.47
C SER A 125 16.25 30.54 20.61
N ASP A 126 16.82 31.05 19.52
CA ASP A 126 16.14 32.02 18.65
C ASP A 126 14.96 31.35 17.96
N ARG A 127 15.14 30.10 17.52
CA ARG A 127 14.05 29.28 16.96
C ARG A 127 12.93 29.00 17.95
N VAL A 128 13.23 28.75 19.23
CA VAL A 128 12.20 28.57 20.26
C VAL A 128 11.44 29.88 20.49
N GLU A 129 12.13 31.01 20.59
CA GLU A 129 11.51 32.34 20.74
C GLU A 129 10.56 32.65 19.58
N ASP A 130 11.02 32.43 18.33
CA ASP A 130 10.21 32.57 17.12
C ASP A 130 8.99 31.64 17.09
N LEU A 131 9.16 30.38 17.52
CA LEU A 131 8.03 29.44 17.65
C LEU A 131 6.99 29.93 18.66
N ILE A 132 7.42 30.51 19.79
CA ILE A 132 6.51 31.09 20.78
C ILE A 132 5.74 32.27 20.19
N HIS A 133 6.44 33.21 19.56
CA HIS A 133 5.81 34.41 19.00
C HIS A 133 4.88 34.12 17.82
N SER A 134 5.24 33.18 16.95
CA SER A 134 4.40 32.82 15.80
C SER A 134 3.10 32.15 16.20
N LYS A 135 3.16 31.14 17.08
CA LYS A 135 1.95 30.43 17.56
C LYS A 135 1.07 31.33 18.40
N ALA A 136 1.67 32.23 19.18
CA ALA A 136 0.95 33.27 19.92
C ALA A 136 0.06 34.15 19.02
N SER A 137 0.50 34.46 17.80
CA SER A 137 -0.23 35.37 16.91
C SER A 137 -1.54 34.80 16.35
N ILE A 138 -1.74 33.48 16.38
CA ILE A 138 -2.90 32.82 15.72
C ILE A 138 -3.76 32.06 16.70
N LEU A 139 -3.12 31.26 17.54
CA LEU A 139 -3.76 30.30 18.42
C LEU A 139 -3.30 30.55 19.85
N SER A 140 -3.32 31.81 20.28
CA SER A 140 -2.89 32.18 21.65
C SER A 140 -3.61 31.43 22.78
N HIS A 141 -4.74 30.79 22.49
CA HIS A 141 -5.58 30.03 23.42
C HIS A 141 -5.43 28.51 23.27
N ILE A 142 -4.65 28.01 22.30
CA ILE A 142 -4.37 26.59 22.11
C ILE A 142 -2.92 26.30 22.52
N PRO A 143 -2.69 25.30 23.39
CA PRO A 143 -1.34 24.87 23.68
C PRO A 143 -0.65 24.29 22.45
N TYR A 144 0.68 24.43 22.38
CA TYR A 144 1.46 23.75 21.35
C TYR A 144 2.70 23.11 21.95
N VAL A 145 3.07 21.95 21.40
CA VAL A 145 4.21 21.18 21.82
C VAL A 145 5.48 21.76 21.18
N ILE A 146 6.46 22.15 22.00
CA ILE A 146 7.79 22.56 21.55
C ILE A 146 8.61 21.35 21.14
N LYS A 147 8.68 20.36 22.03
CA LYS A 147 9.44 19.12 21.81
C LYS A 147 8.64 17.93 22.31
N GLU A 148 8.53 16.94 21.46
CA GLU A 148 7.88 15.67 21.78
C GLU A 148 8.91 14.63 22.21
N ASN A 149 8.45 13.62 22.96
CA ASN A 149 9.24 12.45 23.37
C ASN A 149 10.54 12.84 24.09
N ILE A 150 10.44 13.73 25.08
CA ILE A 150 11.57 14.08 25.95
C ILE A 150 11.86 12.91 26.89
N SER A 151 13.11 12.78 27.34
CA SER A 151 13.46 11.77 28.34
C SER A 151 12.69 12.02 29.64
N GLU A 152 12.44 10.96 30.39
CA GLU A 152 11.78 11.04 31.70
C GLU A 152 12.51 12.00 32.66
N THR A 153 13.85 11.99 32.62
CA THR A 153 14.68 12.94 33.38
C THR A 153 14.41 14.40 33.00
N LYS A 154 14.29 14.70 31.70
CA LYS A 154 13.95 16.05 31.21
C LYS A 154 12.51 16.42 31.53
N TYR A 155 11.59 15.46 31.49
CA TYR A 155 10.20 15.65 31.89
C TYR A 155 10.09 16.15 33.33
N TYR A 156 10.68 15.43 34.29
CA TYR A 156 10.63 15.84 35.70
C TYR A 156 11.32 17.19 35.93
N LYS A 157 12.43 17.46 35.23
CA LYS A 157 13.11 18.76 35.31
C LYS A 157 12.23 19.91 34.82
N LEU A 158 11.55 19.74 33.68
CA LEU A 158 10.57 20.72 33.20
C LEU A 158 9.35 20.81 34.11
N LYS A 159 8.95 19.69 34.74
CA LYS A 159 7.86 19.66 35.71
C LYS A 159 8.17 20.48 36.95
N MET A 160 9.43 20.49 37.39
CA MET A 160 9.89 21.38 38.47
C MET A 160 9.87 22.84 38.02
N LEU A 161 10.41 23.14 36.82
CA LEU A 161 10.43 24.50 36.26
C LEU A 161 9.03 25.08 35.97
N GLN A 162 8.03 24.23 35.71
CA GLN A 162 6.64 24.64 35.48
C GLN A 162 6.08 25.49 36.64
N ARG A 163 6.58 25.35 37.87
CA ARG A 163 6.18 26.18 39.01
C ARG A 163 6.58 27.65 38.84
N ASP A 164 7.79 27.88 38.32
CA ASP A 164 8.41 29.22 38.26
C ASP A 164 8.20 29.91 36.91
N TRP A 165 7.82 29.13 35.88
CA TRP A 165 7.67 29.61 34.51
C TRP A 165 6.22 29.49 34.02
N PRO A 166 5.37 30.52 34.27
CA PRO A 166 4.02 30.60 33.73
C PRO A 166 3.96 30.32 32.22
N GLY A 167 3.15 29.34 31.84
CA GLY A 167 2.97 28.93 30.45
C GLY A 167 3.84 27.76 30.00
N LEU A 168 4.84 27.32 30.78
CA LEU A 168 5.58 26.08 30.54
C LEU A 168 4.86 24.89 31.19
N TYR A 169 4.59 23.84 30.43
CA TYR A 169 3.92 22.63 30.92
C TYR A 169 4.68 21.39 30.44
N ALA A 170 4.90 20.45 31.36
CA ALA A 170 5.35 19.10 31.03
C ALA A 170 4.12 18.17 31.04
N GLU A 171 3.75 17.64 29.88
CA GLU A 171 2.54 16.85 29.67
C GLU A 171 2.88 15.40 29.33
N ILE A 172 2.05 14.49 29.84
CA ILE A 172 2.08 13.08 29.45
C ILE A 172 1.02 12.87 28.38
N SER A 173 1.41 12.27 27.27
CA SER A 173 0.51 11.82 26.22
C SER A 173 0.74 10.34 25.91
N SER A 174 -0.20 9.71 25.24
CA SER A 174 -0.06 8.34 24.74
C SER A 174 0.12 8.34 23.22
N GLU A 175 1.06 7.56 22.70
CA GLU A 175 1.16 7.26 21.26
C GLU A 175 0.93 5.78 20.99
N ARG A 176 0.32 5.45 19.85
CA ARG A 176 0.15 4.05 19.44
C ARG A 176 1.51 3.45 19.05
N TYR A 177 1.78 2.23 19.49
CA TYR A 177 3.01 1.50 19.21
C TYR A 177 2.71 0.02 18.93
N TYR A 178 3.36 -0.53 17.91
CA TYR A 178 3.22 -1.93 17.48
C TYR A 178 4.52 -2.69 17.81
N PRO A 179 4.58 -3.47 18.91
CA PRO A 179 5.81 -4.13 19.36
C PRO A 179 6.38 -5.13 18.36
N ALA A 180 5.51 -5.77 17.56
CA ALA A 180 5.90 -6.77 16.56
C ALA A 180 6.41 -6.16 15.24
N HIS A 181 6.51 -4.83 15.14
CA HIS A 181 6.93 -4.13 13.92
C HIS A 181 6.14 -4.60 12.69
N LYS A 182 6.81 -5.21 11.70
CA LYS A 182 6.20 -5.67 10.45
C LYS A 182 5.33 -6.91 10.57
N THR A 183 5.47 -7.66 11.66
CA THR A 183 4.72 -8.89 11.84
C THR A 183 3.25 -8.60 12.09
N CYS A 184 2.38 -9.34 11.40
CA CYS A 184 0.93 -9.18 11.44
C CYS A 184 0.42 -7.84 10.87
N ALA A 185 1.25 -7.08 10.15
CA ALA A 185 0.92 -5.71 9.74
C ALA A 185 -0.28 -5.62 8.79
N ASP A 186 -0.45 -6.59 7.88
CA ASP A 186 -1.58 -6.65 6.93
C ASP A 186 -2.92 -6.91 7.62
N LEU A 187 -2.93 -7.68 8.70
CA LEU A 187 -4.08 -7.88 9.56
C LEU A 187 -4.33 -6.72 10.53
N MET A 188 -3.27 -6.18 11.14
CA MET A 188 -3.40 -5.08 12.11
C MET A 188 -3.83 -3.78 11.43
N GLY A 189 -3.29 -3.51 10.25
CA GLY A 189 -3.42 -2.24 9.57
C GLY A 189 -2.57 -1.15 10.24
N TYR A 190 -2.94 0.10 9.99
CA TYR A 190 -2.20 1.26 10.52
C TYR A 190 -3.15 2.39 10.89
N MET A 191 -2.65 3.30 11.73
CA MET A 191 -3.34 4.55 12.08
C MET A 191 -2.94 5.67 11.12
N GLY A 192 -3.83 6.63 10.90
CA GLY A 192 -3.53 7.83 10.15
C GLY A 192 -4.44 8.98 10.54
N ARG A 193 -4.11 10.19 10.11
CA ARG A 193 -4.95 11.37 10.38
C ARG A 193 -6.36 11.19 9.82
N ILE A 194 -7.37 11.58 10.57
CA ILE A 194 -8.74 11.61 10.06
C ILE A 194 -8.80 12.46 8.79
N SER A 195 -9.38 11.91 7.74
CA SER A 195 -9.57 12.62 6.48
C SER A 195 -10.77 13.57 6.60
N GLN A 196 -10.81 14.61 5.78
CA GLN A 196 -11.94 15.53 5.74
C GLN A 196 -13.26 14.79 5.44
N ASN A 197 -13.24 13.80 4.54
CA ASN A 197 -14.42 13.01 4.19
C ASN A 197 -14.91 12.15 5.36
N GLU A 198 -14.01 11.52 6.12
CA GLU A 198 -14.39 10.76 7.32
C GLU A 198 -14.97 11.68 8.39
N TYR A 199 -14.33 12.82 8.64
CA TYR A 199 -14.83 13.81 9.60
C TYR A 199 -16.20 14.34 9.20
N LEU A 200 -16.41 14.66 7.92
CA LEU A 200 -17.70 15.11 7.39
C LEU A 200 -18.79 14.04 7.50
N LYS A 201 -18.46 12.76 7.29
CA LYS A 201 -19.41 11.65 7.50
C LYS A 201 -19.92 11.62 8.94
N ILE A 202 -19.02 11.71 9.92
CA ILE A 202 -19.37 11.73 11.34
C ILE A 202 -20.16 12.98 11.69
N ALA A 203 -19.74 14.16 11.19
CA ALA A 203 -20.45 15.42 11.42
C ALA A 203 -21.86 15.42 10.80
N ASN A 204 -22.03 14.81 9.63
CA ASN A 204 -23.33 14.66 8.99
C ASN A 204 -24.21 13.66 9.74
N GLU A 205 -23.64 12.56 10.25
CA GLU A 205 -24.37 11.62 11.11
C GLU A 205 -24.86 12.30 12.39
N LEU A 206 -24.01 13.08 13.06
CA LEU A 206 -24.40 13.88 14.23
C LEU A 206 -25.56 14.84 13.92
N LYS A 207 -25.49 15.57 12.80
CA LYS A 207 -26.57 16.46 12.35
C LYS A 207 -27.85 15.70 12.00
N TYR A 208 -27.73 14.53 11.39
CA TYR A 208 -28.86 13.68 11.05
C TYR A 208 -29.58 13.18 12.30
N LEU A 209 -28.85 12.66 13.28
CA LEU A 209 -29.40 12.21 14.56
C LEU A 209 -30.07 13.35 15.32
N GLN A 210 -29.43 14.53 15.38
CA GLN A 210 -30.01 15.70 16.02
C GLN A 210 -31.33 16.11 15.34
N ARG A 211 -31.38 16.14 14.00
CA ARG A 211 -32.62 16.42 13.25
C ARG A 211 -33.72 15.40 13.50
N LEU A 212 -33.39 14.13 13.70
CA LEU A 212 -34.39 13.10 14.05
C LEU A 212 -35.01 13.36 15.42
N ILE A 213 -34.21 13.77 16.40
CA ILE A 213 -34.69 14.17 17.73
C ILE A 213 -35.55 15.42 17.62
N ASP A 214 -35.07 16.46 16.93
CA ASP A 214 -35.82 17.70 16.78
C ASP A 214 -37.18 17.47 16.08
N ARG A 215 -37.26 16.57 15.09
CA ARG A 215 -38.53 16.19 14.45
C ARG A 215 -39.47 15.44 15.38
N TYR A 216 -38.93 14.50 16.16
CA TYR A 216 -39.69 13.76 17.15
C TYR A 216 -40.26 14.70 18.23
N ASP A 217 -39.45 15.64 18.72
CA ASP A 217 -39.88 16.66 19.68
C ASP A 217 -40.99 17.57 19.10
N ASN A 218 -40.96 17.82 17.79
CA ASN A 218 -42.03 18.50 17.04
C ASN A 218 -43.24 17.61 16.70
N LYS A 219 -43.35 16.41 17.32
CA LYS A 219 -44.42 15.43 17.15
C LYS A 219 -44.53 14.81 15.74
N GLU A 220 -43.45 14.84 14.95
CA GLU A 220 -43.40 14.10 13.68
C GLU A 220 -43.04 12.63 13.91
N SER A 221 -43.49 11.73 13.01
CA SER A 221 -43.14 10.32 13.10
C SER A 221 -41.67 10.05 12.74
N LEU A 222 -41.04 9.14 13.49
CA LEU A 222 -39.66 8.72 13.24
C LEU A 222 -39.56 7.97 11.91
N LYS A 223 -39.09 8.64 10.86
CA LYS A 223 -38.79 8.03 9.56
C LYS A 223 -37.28 7.78 9.43
N SER A 224 -36.84 6.59 9.82
CA SER A 224 -35.48 6.12 9.60
C SER A 224 -35.47 4.63 9.23
N GLU A 225 -34.69 4.26 8.22
CA GLU A 225 -34.42 2.85 7.90
C GLU A 225 -33.45 2.20 8.91
N LYS A 226 -32.68 3.02 9.66
CA LYS A 226 -31.57 2.55 10.49
C LYS A 226 -31.91 2.48 11.99
N TYR A 227 -32.78 3.36 12.48
CA TYR A 227 -33.15 3.42 13.90
C TYR A 227 -34.64 3.17 14.07
N GLN A 228 -34.97 2.16 14.88
CA GLN A 228 -36.36 1.75 15.11
C GLN A 228 -37.00 2.56 16.24
N THR A 229 -36.22 2.98 17.25
CA THR A 229 -36.72 3.78 18.39
C THR A 229 -35.96 5.09 18.55
N ILE A 230 -36.61 6.10 19.16
CA ILE A 230 -35.96 7.39 19.46
C ILE A 230 -34.81 7.22 20.47
N LYS A 231 -34.95 6.28 21.41
CA LYS A 231 -33.93 5.97 22.40
C LYS A 231 -32.64 5.47 21.76
N ASP A 232 -32.73 4.72 20.65
CA ASP A 232 -31.55 4.30 19.88
C ASP A 232 -30.82 5.50 19.24
N VAL A 233 -31.60 6.47 18.74
CA VAL A 233 -31.08 7.73 18.17
C VAL A 233 -30.36 8.55 19.24
N GLU A 234 -30.99 8.70 20.42
CA GLU A 234 -30.40 9.41 21.57
C GLU A 234 -29.11 8.74 22.06
N ASN A 235 -29.13 7.41 22.20
CA ASN A 235 -27.96 6.63 22.60
C ASN A 235 -26.81 6.79 21.61
N ARG A 236 -27.07 6.64 20.30
CA ARG A 236 -26.04 6.82 19.27
C ARG A 236 -25.52 8.25 19.22
N LEU A 237 -26.39 9.25 19.39
CA LEU A 237 -25.98 10.65 19.47
C LEU A 237 -25.07 10.89 20.67
N LEU A 238 -25.41 10.33 21.84
CA LEU A 238 -24.60 10.41 23.04
C LEU A 238 -23.25 9.72 22.86
N GLU A 239 -23.22 8.52 22.27
CA GLU A 239 -21.99 7.80 21.94
C GLU A 239 -21.06 8.62 21.05
N LEU A 240 -21.57 9.14 19.91
CA LEU A 240 -20.77 9.95 18.99
C LEU A 240 -20.26 11.24 19.64
N LYS A 241 -21.07 11.86 20.51
CA LYS A 241 -20.64 13.02 21.32
C LYS A 241 -19.52 12.66 22.29
N LYS A 242 -19.56 11.47 22.92
CA LYS A 242 -18.52 10.95 23.83
C LYS A 242 -17.24 10.50 23.12
N LEU A 243 -17.34 9.98 21.90
CA LEU A 243 -16.17 9.66 21.04
C LEU A 243 -15.43 10.92 20.55
N SER A 244 -16.08 12.08 20.61
CA SER A 244 -15.56 13.43 20.35
C SER A 244 -14.46 13.51 19.28
N TYR A 245 -14.76 13.07 18.05
CA TYR A 245 -13.80 13.12 16.95
C TYR A 245 -13.35 14.55 16.65
N SER A 246 -12.04 14.78 16.69
CA SER A 246 -11.39 16.01 16.28
C SER A 246 -10.74 15.85 14.91
N ALA A 247 -10.66 16.93 14.12
CA ALA A 247 -9.92 16.96 12.86
C ALA A 247 -8.42 16.64 13.00
N THR A 248 -7.90 16.63 14.24
CA THR A 248 -6.50 16.30 14.55
C THR A 248 -6.29 14.88 15.05
N ASP A 249 -7.37 14.10 15.23
CA ASP A 249 -7.26 12.74 15.76
C ASP A 249 -6.66 11.78 14.74
N LEU A 250 -5.94 10.80 15.28
CA LEU A 250 -5.50 9.61 14.55
C LEU A 250 -6.61 8.56 14.64
N VAL A 251 -7.01 8.02 13.49
CA VAL A 251 -8.01 6.97 13.35
C VAL A 251 -7.39 5.79 12.60
N GLY A 252 -7.88 4.59 12.85
CA GLY A 252 -7.46 3.44 12.05
C GLY A 252 -7.82 3.62 10.57
N LYS A 253 -6.91 3.23 9.67
CA LYS A 253 -7.04 3.40 8.21
C LYS A 253 -7.18 2.11 7.43
N ALA A 254 -6.61 1.03 7.96
CA ALA A 254 -6.69 -0.29 7.36
C ALA A 254 -7.03 -1.35 8.42
N ALA A 255 -7.58 -2.47 7.93
CA ALA A 255 -7.77 -3.72 8.66
C ALA A 255 -8.37 -3.57 10.07
N ILE A 256 -7.83 -4.26 11.09
CA ILE A 256 -8.39 -4.29 12.46
C ILE A 256 -8.46 -2.89 13.09
N GLU A 257 -7.41 -2.08 12.95
CA GLU A 257 -7.40 -0.72 13.48
C GLU A 257 -8.55 0.12 12.90
N ARG A 258 -8.91 -0.06 11.62
CA ARG A 258 -10.00 0.67 10.97
C ARG A 258 -11.38 0.17 11.38
N ILE A 259 -11.56 -1.14 11.43
CA ILE A 259 -12.88 -1.79 11.61
C ILE A 259 -13.36 -1.63 13.04
N PHE A 260 -12.44 -1.78 13.99
CA PHE A 260 -12.74 -1.61 15.40
C PHE A 260 -12.36 -0.21 15.92
N ASP A 261 -12.21 0.80 15.05
CA ASP A 261 -11.78 2.14 15.45
C ASP A 261 -12.65 2.74 16.56
N GLU A 262 -13.98 2.65 16.44
CA GLU A 262 -14.92 3.15 17.45
C GLU A 262 -14.75 2.42 18.79
N LYS A 263 -14.63 1.09 18.79
CA LYS A 263 -14.43 0.27 20.01
C LYS A 263 -13.07 0.55 20.65
N LEU A 264 -12.04 0.71 19.83
CA LEU A 264 -10.67 0.95 20.26
C LEU A 264 -10.47 2.38 20.76
N LYS A 265 -11.18 3.39 20.26
CA LYS A 265 -10.91 4.79 20.64
C LYS A 265 -11.13 5.08 22.13
N GLY A 266 -12.13 4.45 22.74
CA GLY A 266 -12.58 4.76 24.09
C GLY A 266 -13.40 6.06 24.16
N PHE A 267 -14.03 6.30 25.30
CA PHE A 267 -14.88 7.47 25.50
C PHE A 267 -14.12 8.56 26.24
N HIS A 268 -14.05 9.73 25.60
CA HIS A 268 -13.42 10.90 26.19
C HIS A 268 -14.31 11.48 27.29
N GLU A 269 -13.68 11.95 28.36
CA GLU A 269 -14.37 12.70 29.41
C GLU A 269 -14.06 14.18 29.31
N LYS A 270 -14.99 14.99 29.80
CA LYS A 270 -14.83 16.44 29.82
C LYS A 270 -14.62 16.90 31.25
N LYS A 271 -13.45 17.50 31.50
CA LYS A 271 -13.18 18.22 32.74
C LYS A 271 -13.69 19.64 32.62
N THR A 272 -14.61 20.02 33.50
CA THR A 272 -15.12 21.38 33.58
C THR A 272 -14.35 22.13 34.64
N PHE A 273 -13.69 23.21 34.24
CA PHE A 273 -12.98 24.10 35.13
C PHE A 273 -13.71 25.43 35.24
N GLU A 274 -13.76 25.98 36.43
CA GLU A 274 -13.96 27.41 36.64
C GLU A 274 -12.71 28.14 36.17
N VAL A 275 -12.92 29.08 35.26
CA VAL A 275 -11.89 29.98 34.76
C VAL A 275 -12.20 31.39 35.20
N ASP A 276 -11.18 32.11 35.68
CA ASP A 276 -11.28 33.54 35.95
C ASP A 276 -11.49 34.34 34.64
N ILE A 277 -11.72 35.65 34.76
CA ILE A 277 -11.84 36.57 33.60
C ILE A 277 -10.62 36.50 32.67
N ASN A 278 -9.45 36.14 33.22
CA ASN A 278 -8.18 36.06 32.51
C ASN A 278 -7.93 34.67 31.88
N GLY A 279 -8.82 33.69 32.10
CA GLY A 279 -8.72 32.32 31.60
C GLY A 279 -7.90 31.36 32.46
N ASN A 280 -7.52 31.73 33.68
CA ASN A 280 -6.86 30.84 34.64
C ASN A 280 -7.82 29.80 35.19
N PHE A 281 -7.43 28.53 35.18
CA PHE A 281 -8.18 27.47 35.83
C PHE A 281 -8.10 27.66 37.36
N LEU A 282 -9.20 28.10 37.96
CA LEU A 282 -9.33 28.30 39.40
C LEU A 282 -9.60 26.97 40.10
N LYS A 283 -10.61 26.25 39.61
CA LYS A 283 -11.13 25.07 40.29
C LYS A 283 -11.79 24.11 39.31
N GLU A 284 -11.51 22.81 39.46
CA GLU A 284 -12.24 21.76 38.78
C GLU A 284 -13.61 21.56 39.45
N ILE A 285 -14.70 21.60 38.67
CA ILE A 285 -16.08 21.59 39.18
C ILE A 285 -16.63 20.16 39.27
N ASN A 286 -16.29 19.31 38.31
CA ASN A 286 -16.85 17.96 38.21
C ASN A 286 -16.11 16.99 39.13
N ILE A 287 -16.88 16.08 39.73
CA ILE A 287 -16.37 14.88 40.41
C ILE A 287 -15.54 14.08 39.38
N LYS A 288 -14.34 13.63 39.78
CA LYS A 288 -13.37 12.85 38.99
C LYS A 288 -14.02 11.66 38.25
N LYS A 289 -14.61 11.88 37.07
CA LYS A 289 -14.92 10.80 36.14
C LYS A 289 -13.74 10.69 35.19
N GLU A 290 -12.99 9.62 35.35
CA GLU A 290 -11.85 9.33 34.49
C GLU A 290 -12.34 8.89 33.10
N PRO A 291 -11.59 9.22 32.03
CA PRO A 291 -11.93 8.79 30.68
C PRO A 291 -11.93 7.26 30.60
N ILE A 292 -12.90 6.70 29.88
CA ILE A 292 -13.02 5.25 29.72
C ILE A 292 -12.12 4.83 28.58
N ALA A 293 -11.08 4.05 28.90
CA ALA A 293 -10.19 3.48 27.89
C ALA A 293 -10.96 2.62 26.87
N GLY A 294 -10.46 2.58 25.64
CA GLY A 294 -11.04 1.73 24.60
C GLY A 294 -11.01 0.26 24.96
N ALA A 295 -11.92 -0.51 24.36
CA ALA A 295 -12.04 -1.93 24.62
C ALA A 295 -10.74 -2.68 24.23
N LYS A 296 -10.26 -3.55 25.13
CA LYS A 296 -9.21 -4.51 24.80
C LYS A 296 -9.78 -5.51 23.79
N LEU A 297 -9.03 -5.80 22.71
CA LEU A 297 -9.39 -6.80 21.72
C LEU A 297 -8.41 -7.96 21.78
N ASN A 298 -8.89 -9.18 21.93
CA ASN A 298 -8.08 -10.39 21.82
C ASN A 298 -8.34 -11.02 20.44
N LEU A 299 -7.31 -11.06 19.61
CA LEU A 299 -7.38 -11.68 18.29
C LEU A 299 -7.25 -13.20 18.42
N THR A 300 -7.83 -13.94 17.48
CA THR A 300 -7.69 -15.41 17.39
C THR A 300 -6.28 -15.86 16.97
N ILE A 301 -5.46 -14.92 16.51
CA ILE A 301 -4.11 -15.16 16.00
C ILE A 301 -3.19 -15.72 17.09
N LEU A 302 -2.36 -16.68 16.66
CA LEU A 302 -1.20 -17.16 17.39
C LEU A 302 0.04 -16.40 16.91
N GLU A 303 0.56 -15.47 17.69
CA GLU A 303 1.73 -14.68 17.27
C GLU A 303 2.94 -15.56 16.89
N PRO A 304 3.30 -16.63 17.63
CA PRO A 304 4.43 -17.48 17.25
C PRO A 304 4.21 -18.22 15.92
N LEU A 305 2.96 -18.57 15.60
CA LEU A 305 2.60 -19.22 14.35
C LEU A 305 2.59 -18.22 13.18
N GLN A 306 2.09 -17.00 13.42
CA GLN A 306 2.10 -15.88 12.47
C GLN A 306 3.53 -15.53 12.06
N THR A 307 4.40 -15.28 13.03
CA THR A 307 5.82 -14.94 12.80
C THR A 307 6.52 -16.03 12.01
N PHE A 308 6.26 -17.30 12.36
CA PHE A 308 6.82 -18.43 11.65
C PHE A 308 6.31 -18.52 10.20
N ALA A 309 5.02 -18.29 9.96
CA ALA A 309 4.44 -18.28 8.62
C ALA A 309 5.01 -17.18 7.72
N GLU A 310 5.19 -15.96 8.24
CA GLU A 310 5.82 -14.87 7.49
C GLU A 310 7.29 -15.16 7.16
N ASN A 311 8.04 -15.72 8.11
CA ASN A 311 9.43 -16.10 7.88
C ASN A 311 9.57 -17.19 6.80
N LEU A 312 8.65 -18.17 6.78
CA LEU A 312 8.61 -19.20 5.72
C LEU A 312 8.36 -18.60 4.34
N LEU A 313 7.51 -17.57 4.22
CA LEU A 313 7.29 -16.89 2.95
C LEU A 313 8.54 -16.16 2.45
N ILE A 314 9.29 -15.52 3.37
CA ILE A 314 10.54 -14.82 3.06
C ILE A 314 11.63 -15.80 2.61
N GLU A 315 11.77 -16.92 3.33
CA GLU A 315 12.72 -17.97 2.98
C GLU A 315 12.40 -18.59 1.61
N ASP A 316 11.11 -18.90 1.37
CA ASP A 316 10.67 -19.54 0.14
C ASP A 316 10.87 -18.67 -1.10
N GLU A 317 10.76 -17.34 -0.97
CA GLU A 317 11.03 -16.38 -2.05
C GLU A 317 12.42 -16.59 -2.68
N LYS A 318 13.45 -16.80 -1.85
CA LYS A 318 14.82 -17.11 -2.32
C LYS A 318 14.88 -18.46 -3.02
N THR A 319 14.20 -19.48 -2.48
CA THR A 319 14.20 -20.83 -3.07
C THR A 319 13.50 -20.89 -4.44
N ARG A 320 12.55 -19.98 -4.69
CA ARG A 320 11.83 -19.90 -5.96
C ARG A 320 12.55 -19.10 -7.04
N GLU A 321 13.69 -18.48 -6.79
CA GLU A 321 14.41 -17.73 -7.84
C GLU A 321 14.72 -18.61 -9.05
N ASN A 322 14.35 -18.16 -10.26
CA ASN A 322 14.53 -18.91 -11.51
C ASN A 322 13.79 -20.27 -11.57
N SER A 323 12.70 -20.41 -10.81
CA SER A 323 11.87 -21.62 -10.80
C SER A 323 10.95 -21.71 -12.03
N SER A 324 10.46 -20.58 -12.55
CA SER A 324 9.59 -20.55 -13.73
C SER A 324 10.37 -20.90 -15.00
N LYS A 325 10.00 -22.01 -15.65
CA LYS A 325 10.65 -22.55 -16.84
C LYS A 325 9.65 -22.80 -17.95
N ARG A 326 10.08 -22.59 -19.20
CA ARG A 326 9.33 -22.94 -20.40
C ARG A 326 10.13 -23.90 -21.27
N TYR A 327 9.51 -25.00 -21.69
CA TYR A 327 10.11 -25.89 -22.68
C TYR A 327 10.10 -25.24 -24.06
N ASN A 328 11.28 -25.09 -24.66
CA ASN A 328 11.43 -24.64 -26.04
C ASN A 328 11.59 -25.88 -26.95
N PRO A 329 10.57 -26.22 -27.76
CA PRO A 329 10.61 -27.40 -28.61
C PRO A 329 11.66 -27.30 -29.73
N LYS A 330 12.00 -26.08 -30.18
CA LYS A 330 13.02 -25.88 -31.22
C LYS A 330 14.43 -26.18 -30.70
N LEU A 331 14.72 -25.80 -29.46
CA LEU A 331 16.01 -26.01 -28.80
C LEU A 331 16.08 -27.30 -27.99
N LYS A 332 14.96 -28.03 -27.86
CA LYS A 332 14.80 -29.20 -26.98
C LYS A 332 15.32 -28.95 -25.55
N LYS A 333 15.15 -27.73 -25.03
CA LYS A 333 15.66 -27.30 -23.71
C LYS A 333 14.66 -26.42 -22.98
N ASN A 334 14.72 -26.43 -21.65
CA ASN A 334 13.98 -25.51 -20.79
C ASN A 334 14.70 -24.15 -20.72
N GLU A 335 13.97 -23.08 -21.02
CA GLU A 335 14.39 -21.70 -20.86
C GLU A 335 13.80 -21.11 -19.58
N LEU A 336 14.59 -20.28 -18.90
CA LEU A 336 14.13 -19.54 -17.72
C LEU A 336 13.20 -18.41 -18.15
N LEU A 337 12.03 -18.35 -17.53
CA LEU A 337 11.11 -17.23 -17.68
C LEU A 337 11.54 -16.05 -16.81
N LYS A 338 11.08 -14.86 -17.16
CA LYS A 338 11.41 -13.62 -16.44
C LYS A 338 10.40 -13.40 -15.31
N GLU A 339 10.90 -13.28 -14.10
CA GLU A 339 10.08 -13.17 -12.89
C GLU A 339 10.20 -11.76 -12.29
N PRO A 340 9.16 -11.26 -11.58
CA PRO A 340 9.27 -9.99 -10.87
C PRO A 340 10.29 -10.07 -9.73
N PHE A 341 10.82 -8.92 -9.32
CA PHE A 341 11.81 -8.84 -8.23
C PHE A 341 11.28 -9.36 -6.90
N ILE A 342 10.01 -9.06 -6.60
CA ILE A 342 9.22 -9.67 -5.51
C ILE A 342 8.03 -10.37 -6.16
N LYS A 343 7.90 -11.67 -5.90
CA LYS A 343 6.81 -12.52 -6.40
C LYS A 343 5.62 -12.49 -5.45
N GLY A 344 5.89 -12.57 -4.15
CA GLY A 344 4.88 -12.56 -3.10
C GLY A 344 4.13 -13.89 -2.92
N GLY A 345 3.36 -13.95 -1.84
CA GLY A 345 2.58 -15.12 -1.46
C GLY A 345 1.87 -14.94 -0.12
N CYS A 346 1.09 -15.93 0.28
CA CYS A 346 0.39 -15.94 1.56
C CYS A 346 0.20 -17.34 2.15
N ILE A 347 -0.04 -17.36 3.46
CA ILE A 347 -0.37 -18.54 4.26
C ILE A 347 -1.53 -18.16 5.17
N ILE A 348 -2.59 -18.95 5.14
CA ILE A 348 -3.70 -18.85 6.10
C ILE A 348 -3.82 -20.18 6.86
N ALA A 349 -3.97 -20.09 8.18
CA ALA A 349 -4.26 -21.22 9.04
C ALA A 349 -5.55 -20.92 9.82
N MET A 350 -6.53 -21.82 9.71
CA MET A 350 -7.88 -21.65 10.27
C MET A 350 -8.30 -22.88 11.05
N ASP A 351 -8.96 -22.69 12.19
CA ASP A 351 -9.63 -23.77 12.92
C ASP A 351 -10.97 -24.10 12.21
N PRO A 352 -11.15 -25.32 11.70
CA PRO A 352 -12.33 -25.69 10.94
C PRO A 352 -13.61 -25.78 11.79
N ASN A 353 -13.51 -25.88 13.12
CA ASN A 353 -14.68 -26.13 13.98
C ASN A 353 -15.39 -24.85 14.43
N ASN A 354 -14.78 -23.68 14.24
CA ASN A 354 -15.31 -22.40 14.71
C ASN A 354 -15.00 -21.23 13.75
N GLY A 355 -14.19 -21.45 12.71
CA GLY A 355 -13.79 -20.42 11.76
C GLY A 355 -12.71 -19.47 12.27
N GLU A 356 -12.08 -19.74 13.42
CA GLU A 356 -11.03 -18.88 13.97
C GLU A 356 -9.77 -18.88 13.10
N ILE A 357 -9.29 -17.69 12.73
CA ILE A 357 -8.03 -17.55 12.00
C ILE A 357 -6.88 -17.54 13.00
N LEU A 358 -6.00 -18.53 12.90
CA LEU A 358 -4.85 -18.70 13.80
C LEU A 358 -3.57 -18.08 13.21
N ALA A 359 -3.46 -18.03 11.88
CA ALA A 359 -2.42 -17.29 11.18
C ALA A 359 -2.96 -16.69 9.87
N PHE A 360 -2.55 -15.45 9.59
CA PHE A 360 -2.96 -14.62 8.45
C PHE A 360 -1.71 -13.92 7.89
N ALA A 361 -0.83 -14.68 7.24
CA ALA A 361 0.47 -14.17 6.80
C ALA A 361 0.49 -13.82 5.31
N SER A 362 0.93 -12.61 4.98
CA SER A 362 1.16 -12.13 3.61
C SER A 362 2.60 -11.63 3.44
N TYR A 363 3.17 -11.82 2.26
CA TYR A 363 4.46 -11.24 1.86
C TYR A 363 4.34 -10.57 0.48
N PRO A 364 4.87 -9.35 0.27
CA PRO A 364 5.69 -8.53 1.20
C PRO A 364 4.93 -7.88 2.36
N ARG A 365 5.67 -7.43 3.39
CA ARG A 365 5.16 -6.82 4.63
C ARG A 365 5.56 -5.33 4.77
N PHE A 366 4.83 -4.57 5.58
CA PHE A 366 5.13 -3.17 5.91
C PHE A 366 5.20 -2.94 7.43
N ASP A 367 5.77 -1.82 7.90
CA ASP A 367 5.78 -1.48 9.34
C ASP A 367 4.69 -0.43 9.67
N PRO A 368 3.68 -0.75 10.49
CA PRO A 368 2.64 0.20 10.90
C PRO A 368 3.15 1.32 11.80
N ASN A 369 4.31 1.17 12.46
CA ASN A 369 4.92 2.24 13.26
C ASN A 369 5.39 3.43 12.41
N ASP A 370 5.65 3.23 11.12
CA ASP A 370 6.01 4.32 10.21
C ASP A 370 4.84 5.30 10.01
N PHE A 371 3.60 4.86 10.17
CA PHE A 371 2.41 5.72 10.04
C PHE A 371 2.13 6.56 11.29
N ILE A 372 2.81 6.28 12.41
CA ILE A 372 2.68 7.06 13.64
C ILE A 372 3.51 8.35 13.52
N LEU A 373 2.83 9.49 13.66
CA LEU A 373 3.43 10.82 13.51
C LEU A 373 4.56 11.06 14.52
N SER A 374 5.59 11.78 14.08
CA SER A 374 6.70 12.26 14.91
C SER A 374 6.92 13.74 14.64
N SER A 375 7.11 14.55 15.69
CA SER A 375 7.50 15.95 15.50
C SER A 375 8.99 16.13 15.18
N ASN A 376 9.83 15.10 15.38
CA ASN A 376 11.22 15.15 14.94
C ASN A 376 11.26 15.10 13.41
N LYS A 377 11.71 16.21 12.79
CA LYS A 377 11.72 16.40 11.34
C LYS A 377 12.49 15.30 10.59
N LYS A 378 13.62 14.82 11.13
CA LYS A 378 14.43 13.77 10.48
C LYS A 378 13.67 12.44 10.47
N ILE A 379 13.21 12.00 11.65
CA ILE A 379 12.42 10.78 11.80
C ILE A 379 11.13 10.85 10.96
N TYR A 380 10.47 12.01 10.95
CA TYR A 380 9.29 12.23 10.12
C TYR A 380 9.61 12.03 8.63
N GLN A 381 10.70 12.60 8.12
CA GLN A 381 11.12 12.42 6.73
C GLN A 381 11.41 10.96 6.39
N ASP A 382 12.10 10.23 7.28
CA ASP A 382 12.40 8.81 7.08
C ASP A 382 11.11 7.97 7.07
N LYS A 383 10.19 8.23 8.01
CA LYS A 383 8.86 7.62 8.05
C LYS A 383 8.05 7.92 6.79
N GLN A 384 8.05 9.15 6.29
CA GLN A 384 7.38 9.50 5.04
C GLN A 384 7.97 8.76 3.84
N LYS A 385 9.30 8.62 3.77
CA LYS A 385 9.97 7.82 2.73
C LYS A 385 9.58 6.35 2.79
N ASN A 386 9.38 5.79 3.99
CA ASN A 386 8.90 4.42 4.17
C ASN A 386 7.42 4.28 3.83
N ILE A 387 6.56 5.21 4.26
CA ILE A 387 5.14 5.26 3.89
C ILE A 387 4.99 5.28 2.36
N SER A 388 5.79 6.11 1.66
CA SER A 388 5.79 6.15 0.20
C SER A 388 6.18 4.81 -0.43
N LYS A 389 7.06 4.03 0.21
CA LYS A 389 7.37 2.65 -0.18
C LYS A 389 6.20 1.71 0.08
N TRP A 390 5.63 1.70 1.29
CA TRP A 390 4.54 0.79 1.68
C TRP A 390 3.26 1.01 0.87
N LEU A 391 3.00 2.25 0.48
CA LEU A 391 1.87 2.63 -0.39
C LEU A 391 2.24 2.68 -1.87
N GLU A 392 3.50 2.41 -2.22
CA GLU A 392 4.03 2.37 -3.59
C GLU A 392 3.72 3.65 -4.38
N LEU A 393 3.90 4.79 -3.72
CA LEU A 393 3.63 6.12 -4.28
C LEU A 393 4.66 6.47 -5.37
N LYS A 394 4.26 7.40 -6.24
CA LYS A 394 5.07 7.89 -7.35
C LYS A 394 6.46 8.38 -6.90
N ASP A 395 6.55 9.06 -5.77
CA ASP A 395 7.81 9.60 -5.25
C ASP A 395 8.80 8.49 -4.85
N HIS A 396 8.31 7.34 -4.36
CA HIS A 396 9.19 6.20 -4.09
C HIS A 396 9.77 5.60 -5.38
N ILE A 397 8.93 5.47 -6.41
CA ILE A 397 9.37 4.98 -7.73
C ILE A 397 10.38 5.97 -8.35
N ALA A 398 10.15 7.27 -8.17
CA ALA A 398 11.07 8.32 -8.59
C ALA A 398 12.42 8.21 -7.90
N ASP A 399 12.45 8.01 -6.59
CA ASP A 399 13.69 7.82 -5.82
C ASP A 399 14.50 6.60 -6.30
N ILE A 400 13.84 5.51 -6.70
CA ILE A 400 14.51 4.35 -7.28
C ILE A 400 15.06 4.65 -8.68
N TYR A 401 14.26 5.31 -9.52
CA TYR A 401 14.68 5.69 -10.87
C TYR A 401 15.89 6.63 -10.84
N ASP A 402 15.86 7.66 -10.00
CA ASP A 402 16.92 8.65 -9.84
C ASP A 402 18.16 8.10 -9.11
N GLY A 403 18.11 6.86 -8.60
CA GLY A 403 19.24 6.20 -7.93
C GLY A 403 19.47 6.63 -6.48
N LYS A 404 18.46 7.25 -5.84
CA LYS A 404 18.48 7.66 -4.42
C LYS A 404 18.11 6.51 -3.48
N LYS A 405 17.39 5.52 -4.01
CA LYS A 405 17.03 4.28 -3.32
C LYS A 405 17.23 3.08 -4.23
N ASN A 406 17.45 1.93 -3.60
CA ASN A 406 17.53 0.66 -4.30
C ASN A 406 16.16 -0.02 -4.32
N LEU A 407 15.99 -1.02 -5.18
CA LEU A 407 14.92 -2.00 -5.03
C LEU A 407 15.25 -2.90 -3.84
N GLU A 408 14.34 -3.01 -2.88
CA GLU A 408 14.60 -3.70 -1.60
C GLU A 408 13.62 -4.86 -1.40
N LYS A 409 14.13 -6.02 -0.98
CA LYS A 409 13.29 -7.16 -0.54
C LYS A 409 13.86 -7.81 0.72
N GLU A 410 13.02 -8.44 1.53
CA GLU A 410 13.48 -9.17 2.73
C GLU A 410 14.06 -10.54 2.34
N SER A 411 15.03 -11.01 3.10
CA SER A 411 15.65 -12.33 2.95
C SER A 411 16.04 -12.89 4.31
N LEU A 412 15.93 -14.21 4.46
CA LEU A 412 16.25 -14.95 5.66
C LEU A 412 17.39 -15.94 5.34
N SER A 413 18.64 -15.52 5.49
CA SER A 413 19.81 -16.41 5.34
C SER A 413 20.54 -16.63 6.68
N ASP A 414 20.81 -15.55 7.42
CA ASP A 414 21.41 -15.56 8.77
C ASP A 414 20.69 -14.52 9.63
N GLY A 415 19.38 -14.70 9.80
CA GLY A 415 18.48 -13.69 10.32
C GLY A 415 17.87 -12.81 9.22
N LEU A 416 16.97 -11.92 9.63
CA LEU A 416 16.22 -11.05 8.73
C LEU A 416 17.16 -9.95 8.18
N LYS A 417 17.44 -10.00 6.87
CA LYS A 417 18.25 -9.01 6.16
C LYS A 417 17.47 -8.42 4.99
N THR A 418 17.86 -7.23 4.55
CA THR A 418 17.33 -6.61 3.32
C THR A 418 18.32 -6.83 2.19
N ILE A 419 17.83 -7.32 1.05
CA ILE A 419 18.59 -7.41 -0.20
C ILE A 419 18.23 -6.19 -1.05
N ASP A 420 19.27 -5.45 -1.42
CA ASP A 420 19.16 -4.26 -2.25
C ASP A 420 19.64 -4.56 -3.67
N LYS A 421 18.93 -4.03 -4.65
CA LYS A 421 19.30 -4.07 -6.07
C LYS A 421 19.24 -2.67 -6.65
N GLU A 422 20.41 -2.11 -6.97
CA GLU A 422 20.50 -0.83 -7.65
C GLU A 422 19.90 -0.95 -9.06
N LEU A 423 19.13 0.05 -9.48
CA LEU A 423 18.55 0.10 -10.83
C LEU A 423 19.61 0.61 -11.83
N THR A 424 20.53 -0.24 -12.28
CA THR A 424 21.47 0.12 -13.35
C THR A 424 20.77 0.16 -14.71
N TYR A 425 21.44 0.70 -15.74
CA TYR A 425 20.92 0.73 -17.11
C TYR A 425 20.51 -0.68 -17.60
N ASP A 426 21.36 -1.68 -17.36
CA ASP A 426 21.08 -3.06 -17.76
C ASP A 426 19.92 -3.65 -16.97
N ILE A 427 19.86 -3.41 -15.66
CA ILE A 427 18.77 -3.91 -14.81
C ILE A 427 17.45 -3.27 -15.22
N PHE A 428 17.43 -1.97 -15.54
CA PHE A 428 16.25 -1.29 -16.07
C PHE A 428 15.76 -1.96 -17.35
N LEU A 429 16.65 -2.14 -18.35
CA LEU A 429 16.29 -2.81 -19.60
C LEU A 429 15.86 -4.26 -19.38
N GLU A 430 16.54 -5.00 -18.50
CA GLU A 430 16.16 -6.36 -18.12
C GLU A 430 14.77 -6.43 -17.48
N LEU A 431 14.33 -5.39 -16.76
CA LEU A 431 13.01 -5.32 -16.14
C LEU A 431 11.90 -5.02 -17.15
N ILE A 432 12.17 -4.31 -18.26
CA ILE A 432 11.15 -3.93 -19.25
C ILE A 432 11.19 -4.72 -20.57
N LEU A 433 12.31 -5.37 -20.90
CA LEU A 433 12.54 -6.12 -22.14
C LEU A 433 12.85 -7.60 -21.88
N ASP A 434 12.74 -8.41 -22.94
CA ASP A 434 13.21 -9.80 -22.96
C ASP A 434 14.73 -9.90 -22.85
N LYS A 435 15.25 -10.99 -22.25
CA LYS A 435 16.70 -11.24 -22.11
C LYS A 435 17.46 -11.24 -23.45
N LYS A 436 16.79 -11.66 -24.54
CA LYS A 436 17.31 -11.67 -25.92
C LYS A 436 16.44 -10.78 -26.80
N SER A 437 16.43 -9.49 -26.51
CA SER A 437 15.62 -8.50 -27.23
C SER A 437 16.42 -7.86 -28.36
N SER A 438 15.87 -7.84 -29.57
CA SER A 438 16.47 -7.10 -30.70
C SER A 438 16.53 -5.60 -30.45
N ILE A 439 15.67 -5.06 -29.56
CA ILE A 439 15.75 -3.68 -29.11
C ILE A 439 17.04 -3.46 -28.30
N LYS A 440 17.44 -4.43 -27.46
CA LYS A 440 18.70 -4.34 -26.70
C LYS A 440 19.89 -4.34 -27.65
N ASP A 441 19.89 -5.23 -28.65
CA ASP A 441 20.93 -5.26 -29.69
C ASP A 441 21.01 -3.93 -30.46
N SER A 442 19.86 -3.31 -30.78
CA SER A 442 19.82 -1.99 -31.42
C SER A 442 20.34 -0.87 -30.51
N LEU A 443 20.03 -0.89 -29.21
CA LEU A 443 20.59 0.06 -28.25
C LEU A 443 22.10 -0.12 -28.10
N ASP A 444 22.59 -1.36 -28.12
CA ASP A 444 24.02 -1.67 -28.10
C ASP A 444 24.73 -1.17 -29.37
N LYS A 445 24.08 -1.23 -30.55
CA LYS A 445 24.58 -0.60 -31.80
C LYS A 445 24.58 0.93 -31.75
N ILE A 446 23.58 1.54 -31.11
CA ILE A 446 23.54 3.00 -30.92
C ILE A 446 24.69 3.41 -30.01
N GLN A 447 24.95 2.63 -28.95
CA GLN A 447 26.11 2.67 -28.06
C GLN A 447 26.27 3.95 -27.20
N ASN A 448 26.28 5.12 -27.83
CA ASN A 448 26.68 6.40 -27.21
C ASN A 448 25.60 7.49 -27.32
N VAL A 449 25.79 8.55 -26.53
CA VAL A 449 24.86 9.69 -26.44
C VAL A 449 24.70 10.40 -27.78
N LYS A 450 25.80 10.61 -28.53
CA LYS A 450 25.78 11.28 -29.84
C LYS A 450 24.88 10.56 -30.84
N ASN A 451 25.01 9.24 -30.97
CA ASN A 451 24.19 8.44 -31.87
C ASN A 451 22.72 8.44 -31.45
N ALA A 452 22.43 8.45 -30.14
CA ALA A 452 21.06 8.54 -29.63
C ALA A 452 20.40 9.90 -29.92
N ILE A 453 21.17 11.00 -29.89
CA ILE A 453 20.72 12.34 -30.29
C ILE A 453 20.48 12.37 -31.80
N PHE A 454 21.45 11.93 -32.59
CA PHE A 454 21.35 11.88 -34.05
C PHE A 454 20.14 11.06 -34.51
N LEU A 455 19.86 9.93 -33.84
CA LEU A 455 18.66 9.12 -34.10
C LEU A 455 17.36 9.91 -33.87
N GLN A 456 17.27 10.66 -32.77
CA GLN A 456 16.09 11.48 -32.44
C GLN A 456 15.87 12.59 -33.48
N GLU A 457 16.93 13.34 -33.80
CA GLU A 457 16.88 14.47 -34.74
C GLU A 457 16.54 14.02 -36.16
N ASN A 458 17.08 12.88 -36.59
CA ASN A 458 16.75 12.25 -37.86
C ASN A 458 15.28 11.87 -37.98
N VAL A 459 14.70 11.26 -36.94
CA VAL A 459 13.28 10.91 -36.92
C VAL A 459 12.42 12.17 -36.95
N GLN A 460 12.79 13.21 -36.20
CA GLN A 460 12.06 14.48 -36.20
C GLN A 460 12.15 15.20 -37.55
N THR A 461 13.31 15.17 -38.20
CA THR A 461 13.54 15.73 -39.54
C THR A 461 12.67 15.02 -40.57
N LEU A 462 12.63 13.68 -40.54
CA LEU A 462 11.77 12.91 -41.44
C LEU A 462 10.28 13.15 -41.17
N LEU A 463 9.87 13.29 -39.91
CA LEU A 463 8.49 13.61 -39.56
C LEU A 463 8.08 14.99 -40.11
N TYR A 464 8.96 15.99 -40.00
CA TYR A 464 8.76 17.32 -40.55
C TYR A 464 8.68 17.31 -42.09
N LEU A 465 9.64 16.68 -42.77
CA LEU A 465 9.69 16.62 -44.24
C LEU A 465 8.53 15.82 -44.84
N SER A 466 8.14 14.72 -44.20
CA SER A 466 7.06 13.86 -44.69
C SER A 466 5.65 14.43 -44.46
N LYS A 467 5.49 15.33 -43.47
CA LYS A 467 4.20 15.77 -42.93
C LYS A 467 3.31 14.60 -42.47
N ALA A 468 3.92 13.50 -42.04
CA ALA A 468 3.17 12.35 -41.53
C ALA A 468 2.41 12.73 -40.25
N LYS A 469 1.20 12.16 -40.08
CA LYS A 469 0.36 12.40 -38.90
C LYS A 469 0.99 11.83 -37.63
N ASP A 470 1.66 10.69 -37.74
CA ASP A 470 2.34 10.01 -36.65
C ASP A 470 3.63 9.31 -37.14
N VAL A 471 4.50 8.97 -36.18
CA VAL A 471 5.77 8.28 -36.46
C VAL A 471 5.53 6.85 -36.96
N LYS A 472 4.40 6.24 -36.60
CA LYS A 472 4.02 4.91 -37.09
C LYS A 472 3.82 4.92 -38.60
N ALA A 473 3.03 5.83 -39.15
CA ALA A 473 2.83 5.94 -40.59
C ALA A 473 4.15 6.22 -41.33
N LEU A 474 5.02 7.06 -40.75
CA LEU A 474 6.36 7.31 -41.27
C LEU A 474 7.19 6.02 -41.34
N PHE A 475 7.27 5.26 -40.24
CA PHE A 475 8.09 4.04 -40.17
C PHE A 475 7.51 2.93 -41.05
N ASP A 476 6.19 2.79 -41.13
CA ASP A 476 5.54 1.85 -42.04
C ASP A 476 5.85 2.19 -43.51
N THR A 477 6.00 3.48 -43.85
CA THR A 477 6.37 3.89 -45.22
C THR A 477 7.84 3.61 -45.54
N ILE A 478 8.75 3.85 -44.59
CA ILE A 478 10.19 3.66 -44.79
C ILE A 478 10.55 2.18 -44.74
N PHE A 479 10.04 1.42 -43.78
CA PHE A 479 10.50 0.05 -43.52
C PHE A 479 9.65 -1.03 -44.21
N ASP A 480 8.36 -0.80 -44.48
CA ASP A 480 7.46 -1.79 -45.10
C ASP A 480 7.07 -1.46 -46.54
N LYS A 481 7.53 -2.29 -47.50
CA LYS A 481 7.18 -2.16 -48.92
C LYS A 481 5.72 -2.51 -49.25
N LYS A 482 4.92 -2.98 -48.28
CA LYS A 482 3.55 -3.51 -48.51
C LYS A 482 2.44 -2.46 -48.36
N ASN A 483 2.69 -1.34 -47.68
CA ASN A 483 1.67 -0.31 -47.37
C ASN A 483 1.84 0.98 -48.19
N LEU A 484 2.52 0.90 -49.34
CA LEU A 484 2.89 2.07 -50.16
C LEU A 484 1.67 2.82 -50.72
N GLU A 485 0.55 2.13 -50.99
CA GLU A 485 -0.68 2.75 -51.51
C GLU A 485 -1.37 3.63 -50.47
N THR A 486 -1.46 3.18 -49.22
CA THR A 486 -2.09 3.93 -48.11
C THR A 486 -1.32 5.17 -47.67
N ASN A 487 -0.02 5.23 -47.92
CA ASN A 487 0.86 6.33 -47.48
C ASN A 487 1.51 7.07 -48.67
N ALA A 488 0.90 7.04 -49.85
CA ALA A 488 1.46 7.61 -51.07
C ALA A 488 1.87 9.09 -50.92
N THR A 489 1.11 9.89 -50.17
CA THR A 489 1.40 11.31 -49.90
C THR A 489 2.68 11.50 -49.07
N ILE A 490 2.92 10.64 -48.09
CA ILE A 490 4.13 10.66 -47.24
C ILE A 490 5.35 10.35 -48.10
N LEU A 491 5.26 9.30 -48.94
CA LEU A 491 6.33 8.89 -49.84
C LEU A 491 6.64 9.98 -50.90
N GLN A 492 5.60 10.61 -51.47
CA GLN A 492 5.78 11.74 -52.40
C GLN A 492 6.52 12.91 -51.75
N ASN A 493 6.18 13.26 -50.51
CA ASN A 493 6.85 14.35 -49.79
C ASN A 493 8.31 14.01 -49.47
N LEU A 494 8.60 12.77 -49.06
CA LEU A 494 9.97 12.32 -48.83
C LEU A 494 10.80 12.33 -50.12
N ASN A 495 10.24 11.90 -51.25
CA ASN A 495 10.91 11.89 -52.54
C ASN A 495 11.27 13.31 -53.05
N LYS A 496 10.50 14.35 -52.68
CA LYS A 496 10.85 15.75 -52.99
C LYS A 496 12.16 16.21 -52.33
N HIS A 497 12.56 15.56 -51.23
CA HIS A 497 13.76 15.89 -50.46
C HIS A 497 14.77 14.74 -50.43
N LYS A 498 14.84 13.95 -51.52
CA LYS A 498 15.60 12.70 -51.59
C LYS A 498 17.07 12.82 -51.18
N SER A 499 17.75 13.91 -51.53
CA SER A 499 19.16 14.16 -51.18
C SER A 499 19.42 14.23 -49.67
N ILE A 500 18.43 14.66 -48.88
CA ILE A 500 18.50 14.73 -47.41
C ILE A 500 17.99 13.43 -46.79
N VAL A 501 16.97 12.83 -47.38
CA VAL A 501 16.28 11.65 -46.84
C VAL A 501 17.13 10.37 -46.97
N GLU A 502 17.82 10.15 -48.09
CA GLU A 502 18.58 8.91 -48.33
C GLU A 502 19.67 8.63 -47.27
N PRO A 503 20.53 9.60 -46.88
CA PRO A 503 21.50 9.40 -45.80
C PRO A 503 20.84 9.07 -44.46
N ILE A 504 19.72 9.73 -44.16
CA ILE A 504 18.98 9.52 -42.91
C ILE A 504 18.37 8.11 -42.88
N GLU A 505 17.72 7.69 -43.95
CA GLU A 505 17.16 6.33 -44.05
C GLU A 505 18.24 5.26 -43.92
N LYS A 506 19.41 5.45 -44.55
CA LYS A 506 20.54 4.53 -44.43
C LYS A 506 21.00 4.41 -42.98
N SER A 507 21.06 5.53 -42.25
CA SER A 507 21.40 5.55 -40.82
C SER A 507 20.33 4.85 -39.96
N LEU A 508 19.05 5.13 -40.18
CA LEU A 508 17.96 4.47 -39.45
C LEU A 508 17.96 2.96 -39.68
N ARG A 509 18.18 2.50 -40.92
CA ARG A 509 18.30 1.08 -41.24
C ARG A 509 19.52 0.45 -40.56
N PHE A 510 20.63 1.15 -40.45
CA PHE A 510 21.80 0.64 -39.73
C PHE A 510 21.46 0.32 -38.27
N TYR A 511 20.91 1.28 -37.53
CA TYR A 511 20.59 1.11 -36.10
C TYR A 511 19.42 0.16 -35.84
N LEU A 512 18.36 0.22 -36.65
CA LEU A 512 17.08 -0.45 -36.40
C LEU A 512 16.88 -1.75 -37.21
N SER A 513 17.84 -2.15 -38.04
CA SER A 513 17.78 -3.34 -38.92
C SER A 513 17.42 -4.64 -38.20
N ASN A 514 17.88 -4.81 -36.95
CA ASN A 514 17.65 -6.04 -36.18
C ASN A 514 16.19 -6.17 -35.69
N ILE A 515 15.42 -5.08 -35.72
CA ILE A 515 14.06 -5.04 -35.20
C ILE A 515 13.08 -5.25 -36.37
N VAL A 516 12.32 -6.33 -36.32
CA VAL A 516 11.32 -6.65 -37.35
C VAL A 516 10.10 -5.74 -37.24
N ASP A 517 9.47 -5.65 -36.06
CA ASP A 517 8.24 -4.87 -35.84
C ASP A 517 8.52 -3.35 -35.78
N ASN A 518 7.85 -2.55 -36.61
CA ASN A 518 8.03 -1.09 -36.62
C ASN A 518 7.64 -0.44 -35.29
N ARG A 519 6.70 -1.02 -34.53
CA ARG A 519 6.32 -0.50 -33.21
C ARG A 519 7.44 -0.65 -32.19
N ASP A 520 8.21 -1.73 -32.28
CA ASP A 520 9.41 -1.95 -31.47
C ASP A 520 10.57 -1.03 -31.92
N LYS A 521 10.64 -0.68 -33.21
CA LYS A 521 11.59 0.33 -33.70
C LYS A 521 11.30 1.70 -33.08
N ILE A 522 10.03 2.10 -33.03
CA ILE A 522 9.61 3.35 -32.38
C ILE A 522 9.89 3.28 -30.87
N PHE A 523 9.66 2.12 -30.24
CA PHE A 523 10.01 1.91 -28.83
C PHE A 523 11.49 2.11 -28.53
N ALA A 524 12.39 1.67 -29.42
CA ALA A 524 13.83 1.93 -29.28
C ALA A 524 14.14 3.44 -29.34
N VAL A 525 13.47 4.20 -30.20
CA VAL A 525 13.61 5.66 -30.29
C VAL A 525 13.04 6.33 -29.03
N ASP A 526 11.89 5.90 -28.52
CA ASP A 526 11.31 6.42 -27.28
C ASP A 526 12.18 6.13 -26.05
N LEU A 527 12.90 4.99 -26.01
CA LEU A 527 13.90 4.72 -24.97
C LEU A 527 15.08 5.68 -25.06
N CYS A 528 15.64 5.92 -26.25
CA CYS A 528 16.68 6.92 -26.46
C CYS A 528 16.22 8.32 -26.06
N LYS A 529 14.96 8.66 -26.39
CA LYS A 529 14.30 9.90 -26.01
C LYS A 529 14.23 10.01 -24.48
N MET A 530 13.73 8.98 -23.79
CA MET A 530 13.66 8.97 -22.32
C MET A 530 15.03 9.15 -21.67
N PHE A 531 16.05 8.41 -22.13
CA PHE A 531 17.41 8.48 -21.57
C PHE A 531 18.12 9.80 -21.88
N VAL A 532 17.99 10.34 -23.09
CA VAL A 532 18.77 11.49 -23.57
C VAL A 532 17.86 12.58 -24.12
N PHE A 533 17.96 13.77 -23.54
CA PHE A 533 17.19 14.94 -23.95
C PHE A 533 17.91 15.76 -25.04
N SER A 534 17.79 15.35 -26.31
CA SER A 534 18.45 16.00 -27.46
C SER A 534 18.40 17.54 -27.44
N PRO A 535 17.27 18.23 -27.16
CA PRO A 535 17.21 19.69 -27.18
C PRO A 535 18.11 20.45 -26.18
N SER A 536 18.70 19.77 -25.18
CA SER A 536 19.60 20.41 -24.21
C SER A 536 21.08 20.32 -24.57
N PHE A 537 21.43 19.65 -25.67
CA PHE A 537 22.83 19.50 -26.08
C PHE A 537 23.18 20.55 -27.15
N SER A 538 24.32 21.22 -27.00
CA SER A 538 24.92 22.03 -28.05
C SER A 538 25.85 21.19 -28.92
N ASP A 539 26.08 21.60 -30.17
CA ASP A 539 26.95 20.89 -31.10
C ASP A 539 28.38 20.70 -30.54
N GLU A 540 28.93 21.74 -29.90
CA GLU A 540 30.24 21.68 -29.22
C GLU A 540 30.27 20.61 -28.12
N LEU A 541 29.20 20.53 -27.31
CA LEU A 541 29.11 19.55 -26.25
C LEU A 541 29.02 18.13 -26.82
N ILE A 542 28.22 17.93 -27.88
CA ILE A 542 28.04 16.63 -28.56
C ILE A 542 29.38 16.08 -29.05
N GLU A 543 30.25 16.91 -29.62
CA GLU A 543 31.58 16.47 -30.06
C GLU A 543 32.45 16.00 -28.90
N LYS A 544 32.42 16.71 -27.77
CA LYS A 544 33.23 16.37 -26.60
C LYS A 544 32.74 15.12 -25.88
N ILE A 545 31.42 14.87 -25.87
CA ILE A 545 30.82 13.71 -25.19
C ILE A 545 30.56 12.52 -26.13
N ALA A 546 31.03 12.58 -27.37
CA ALA A 546 30.73 11.58 -28.39
C ALA A 546 31.12 10.14 -28.00
N HIS A 547 32.08 9.99 -27.10
CA HIS A 547 32.58 8.70 -26.60
C HIS A 547 31.78 8.14 -25.42
N ILE A 548 30.95 8.95 -24.74
CA ILE A 548 30.22 8.53 -23.54
C ILE A 548 29.11 7.56 -23.94
N SER A 549 29.15 6.35 -23.36
CA SER A 549 28.14 5.33 -23.60
C SER A 549 26.80 5.69 -22.94
N LEU A 550 25.69 5.13 -23.44
CA LEU A 550 24.38 5.33 -22.80
C LEU A 550 24.35 4.79 -21.36
N ARG A 551 25.10 3.71 -21.09
CA ARG A 551 25.25 3.13 -19.74
C ARG A 551 25.95 4.10 -18.80
N ASP A 552 27.05 4.69 -19.25
CA ASP A 552 27.84 5.65 -18.48
C ASP A 552 27.06 6.95 -18.25
N TYR A 553 26.35 7.44 -19.28
CA TYR A 553 25.48 8.60 -19.14
C TYR A 553 24.38 8.35 -18.09
N PHE A 554 23.74 7.19 -18.12
CA PHE A 554 22.72 6.82 -17.12
C PHE A 554 23.31 6.72 -15.71
N LYS A 555 24.51 6.14 -15.56
CA LYS A 555 25.22 6.02 -14.28
C LYS A 555 25.60 7.39 -13.71
N VAL A 556 26.21 8.26 -14.52
CA VAL A 556 26.62 9.62 -14.14
C VAL A 556 25.43 10.51 -13.84
N SER A 557 24.34 10.39 -14.61
CA SER A 557 23.10 11.13 -14.36
C SER A 557 22.57 10.87 -12.95
N LYS A 558 22.59 9.61 -12.49
CA LYS A 558 22.17 9.24 -11.13
C LYS A 558 23.11 9.78 -10.06
N ALA A 559 24.42 9.65 -10.24
CA ALA A 559 25.41 10.20 -9.32
C ALA A 559 25.21 11.72 -9.14
N ILE A 560 25.01 12.45 -10.25
CA ILE A 560 24.74 13.88 -10.21
C ILE A 560 23.40 14.20 -9.55
N LEU A 561 22.34 13.40 -9.75
CA LEU A 561 21.05 13.59 -9.08
C LEU A 561 21.14 13.35 -7.56
N ARG A 562 21.92 12.36 -7.11
CA ARG A 562 22.21 12.13 -5.69
C ARG A 562 22.94 13.31 -5.07
N ILE A 563 24.05 13.74 -5.68
CA ILE A 563 24.79 14.93 -5.23
C ILE A 563 23.88 16.16 -5.24
N LYS A 564 23.06 16.36 -6.28
CA LYS A 564 22.13 17.50 -6.38
C LYS A 564 21.20 17.55 -5.18
N ASP A 565 20.61 16.44 -4.76
CA ASP A 565 19.66 16.45 -3.64
C ASP A 565 20.35 16.59 -2.28
N GLU A 566 21.47 15.91 -2.07
CA GLU A 566 22.24 16.03 -0.83
C GLU A 566 22.83 17.44 -0.66
N LEU A 567 23.43 17.98 -1.72
CA LEU A 567 23.95 19.34 -1.73
C LEU A 567 22.83 20.36 -1.55
N LYS A 568 21.64 20.14 -2.14
CA LYS A 568 20.46 21.00 -1.90
C LYS A 568 20.07 21.03 -0.43
N MET A 569 20.13 19.89 0.26
CA MET A 569 19.86 19.82 1.69
C MET A 569 20.93 20.55 2.52
N LEU A 570 22.21 20.37 2.19
CA LEU A 570 23.34 21.00 2.88
C LEU A 570 23.42 22.52 2.66
N MET A 571 23.07 23.00 1.46
CA MET A 571 23.16 24.41 1.11
C MET A 571 22.02 25.26 1.70
N ARG A 572 20.92 24.62 2.11
CA ARG A 572 19.74 25.33 2.60
C ARG A 572 20.00 26.16 3.88
N PRO A 573 20.65 25.64 4.94
CA PRO A 573 21.03 26.45 6.10
C PRO A 573 21.96 27.62 5.76
N TYR A 574 22.88 27.43 4.81
CA TYR A 574 23.80 28.50 4.40
C TYR A 574 23.10 29.60 3.59
N PHE A 575 22.17 29.22 2.71
CA PHE A 575 21.32 30.18 2.02
C PHE A 575 20.52 31.04 3.01
N HIS A 576 19.99 30.41 4.06
CA HIS A 576 19.30 31.11 5.14
C HIS A 576 20.21 32.19 5.75
N LYS A 577 21.43 31.82 6.13
CA LYS A 577 22.40 32.72 6.80
C LYS A 577 22.93 33.83 5.88
N ILE A 578 23.29 33.51 4.64
CA ILE A 578 24.00 34.44 3.74
C ILE A 578 23.03 35.35 2.99
N SER A 579 21.98 34.78 2.38
CA SER A 579 21.08 35.51 1.49
C SER A 579 19.76 35.87 2.16
N PHE A 580 19.08 34.91 2.78
CA PHE A 580 17.74 35.15 3.32
C PHE A 580 17.76 36.07 4.54
N SER A 581 18.76 35.95 5.43
CA SER A 581 18.90 36.82 6.61
C SER A 581 19.07 38.29 6.21
N LYS A 582 19.94 38.59 5.24
CA LYS A 582 20.09 39.95 4.67
C LYS A 582 18.82 40.44 3.99
N TRP A 583 18.15 39.56 3.25
CA TRP A 583 16.86 39.90 2.63
C TRP A 583 15.81 40.25 3.68
N ARG A 584 15.77 39.49 4.78
CA ARG A 584 14.84 39.65 5.90
C ARG A 584 15.02 41.01 6.57
N GLU A 585 16.25 41.41 6.88
CA GLU A 585 16.55 42.71 7.49
C GLU A 585 15.97 43.89 6.70
N VAL A 586 16.04 43.83 5.37
CA VAL A 586 15.61 44.91 4.49
C VAL A 586 14.12 44.82 4.11
N ASN A 587 13.61 43.62 3.86
CA ASN A 587 12.33 43.43 3.16
C ASN A 587 11.21 42.80 4.00
N GLU A 588 11.49 42.26 5.20
CA GLU A 588 10.50 41.52 6.00
C GLU A 588 9.23 42.34 6.26
N LYS A 589 9.39 43.58 6.74
CA LYS A 589 8.25 44.45 7.11
C LYS A 589 7.33 44.72 5.93
N LYS A 590 7.90 45.09 4.77
CA LYS A 590 7.14 45.38 3.55
C LYS A 590 6.47 44.12 3.00
N TYR A 591 7.20 43.02 2.93
CA TYR A 591 6.67 41.74 2.43
C TYR A 591 5.48 41.24 3.26
N LEU A 592 5.59 41.28 4.60
CA LEU A 592 4.51 40.87 5.48
C LEU A 592 3.30 41.79 5.34
N PHE A 593 3.51 43.11 5.20
CA PHE A 593 2.42 44.07 4.96
C PHE A 593 1.67 43.76 3.67
N ASP A 594 2.38 43.58 2.55
CA ASP A 594 1.78 43.30 1.23
C ASP A 594 1.00 41.97 1.24
N LYS A 595 1.55 40.94 1.91
CA LYS A 595 0.86 39.65 2.07
C LYS A 595 -0.39 39.74 2.92
N ARG A 596 -0.39 40.56 3.97
CA ARG A 596 -1.58 40.80 4.80
C ARG A 596 -2.66 41.54 4.03
N LEU A 597 -2.29 42.50 3.18
CA LEU A 597 -3.23 43.18 2.29
C LEU A 597 -3.89 42.18 1.33
N TYR A 598 -3.09 41.34 0.67
CA TYR A 598 -3.57 40.29 -0.23
C TYR A 598 -4.49 39.26 0.45
N GLU A 599 -4.14 38.78 1.66
CA GLU A 599 -5.01 37.87 2.43
C GLU A 599 -6.37 38.51 2.74
N LYS A 600 -6.38 39.80 3.08
CA LYS A 600 -7.58 40.58 3.37
C LYS A 600 -8.47 40.74 2.13
N GLU A 601 -7.87 41.03 0.97
CA GLU A 601 -8.57 41.13 -0.32
C GLU A 601 -9.20 39.79 -0.74
N GLN A 602 -8.48 38.68 -0.54
CA GLN A 602 -8.95 37.33 -0.88
C GLN A 602 -9.91 36.73 0.16
N LYS A 603 -10.25 37.48 1.23
CA LYS A 603 -11.05 37.00 2.37
C LYS A 603 -10.53 35.68 2.94
N ARG A 604 -9.22 35.45 2.90
CA ARG A 604 -8.57 34.24 3.41
C ARG A 604 -8.14 34.45 4.86
N TYR A 605 -8.12 33.36 5.63
CA TYR A 605 -7.63 33.40 7.01
C TYR A 605 -6.15 33.75 7.05
N HIS A 606 -5.75 34.56 8.02
CA HIS A 606 -4.37 35.01 8.20
C HIS A 606 -3.43 33.85 8.59
N LYS A 607 -2.43 33.56 7.76
CA LYS A 607 -1.36 32.58 8.08
C LYS A 607 -0.36 33.13 9.11
N PRO A 608 0.40 32.29 9.84
CA PRO A 608 1.53 32.77 10.63
C PRO A 608 2.55 33.51 9.79
N TYR A 609 3.13 34.57 10.35
CA TYR A 609 4.20 35.29 9.64
C TYR A 609 5.39 34.36 9.35
N ILE A 610 5.70 33.41 10.24
CA ILE A 610 6.74 32.40 10.00
C ILE A 610 6.40 31.52 8.81
N ASP A 611 5.18 31.00 8.69
CA ASP A 611 4.80 30.18 7.52
C ASP A 611 4.94 30.97 6.21
N LEU A 612 4.60 32.27 6.23
CA LEU A 612 4.79 33.15 5.07
C LEU A 612 6.28 33.37 4.76
N LEU A 613 7.11 33.56 5.79
CA LEU A 613 8.56 33.70 5.63
C LEU A 613 9.21 32.39 5.17
N ASP A 614 8.81 31.25 5.71
CA ASP A 614 9.24 29.91 5.28
C ASP A 614 8.82 29.65 3.83
N GLU A 615 7.58 29.96 3.45
CA GLU A 615 7.13 29.88 2.05
C GLU A 615 7.97 30.80 1.15
N CYS A 616 8.29 32.01 1.62
CA CYS A 616 9.13 32.97 0.90
C CYS A 616 10.56 32.44 0.72
N GLU A 617 11.18 32.00 1.81
CA GLU A 617 12.51 31.41 1.84
C GLU A 617 12.57 30.20 0.90
N ASN A 618 11.59 29.28 1.00
CA ASN A 618 11.52 28.12 0.12
C ASN A 618 11.44 28.53 -1.36
N LYS A 619 10.64 29.55 -1.71
CA LYS A 619 10.53 30.04 -3.08
C LYS A 619 11.84 30.69 -3.56
N GLN A 620 12.46 31.52 -2.73
CA GLN A 620 13.73 32.18 -3.06
C GLN A 620 14.86 31.16 -3.18
N PHE A 621 14.95 30.22 -2.23
CA PHE A 621 15.92 29.14 -2.23
C PHE A 621 15.76 28.24 -3.45
N ASN A 622 14.53 27.85 -3.82
CA ASN A 622 14.32 27.02 -5.01
C ASN A 622 14.73 27.77 -6.29
N LYS A 623 14.44 29.08 -6.41
CA LYS A 623 14.90 29.90 -7.54
C LYS A 623 16.43 30.01 -7.58
N PHE A 624 17.06 30.28 -6.43
CA PHE A 624 18.51 30.32 -6.28
C PHE A 624 19.15 28.98 -6.67
N TRP A 625 18.59 27.88 -6.17
CA TRP A 625 19.03 26.54 -6.46
C TRP A 625 18.93 26.20 -7.94
N GLN A 626 17.77 26.42 -8.56
CA GLN A 626 17.56 26.18 -9.99
C GLN A 626 18.54 26.95 -10.88
N LYS A 627 18.88 28.19 -10.49
CA LYS A 627 19.82 29.02 -11.24
C LYS A 627 21.27 28.56 -11.11
N ASN A 628 21.68 28.12 -9.92
CA ASN A 628 23.10 27.98 -9.57
C ASN A 628 23.56 26.53 -9.34
N PHE A 629 22.67 25.53 -9.30
CA PHE A 629 23.07 24.15 -8.98
C PHE A 629 24.13 23.60 -9.95
N ALA A 630 24.01 23.88 -11.25
CA ALA A 630 24.99 23.43 -12.24
C ALA A 630 26.38 24.01 -11.93
N THR A 631 26.44 25.29 -11.57
CA THR A 631 27.69 25.96 -11.15
C THR A 631 28.29 25.31 -9.90
N PHE A 632 27.47 24.95 -8.92
CA PHE A 632 27.93 24.31 -7.69
C PHE A 632 28.51 22.91 -7.96
N ILE A 633 27.86 22.11 -8.79
CA ILE A 633 28.33 20.77 -9.15
C ILE A 633 29.61 20.87 -9.98
N THR A 634 29.70 21.81 -10.94
CA THR A 634 30.93 22.05 -11.70
C THR A 634 32.08 22.50 -10.81
N TYR A 635 31.82 23.36 -9.81
CA TYR A 635 32.83 23.79 -8.85
C TYR A 635 33.33 22.63 -7.99
N LEU A 636 32.43 21.75 -7.54
CA LEU A 636 32.79 20.55 -6.76
C LEU A 636 33.73 19.61 -7.54
N LEU A 637 33.64 19.58 -8.87
CA LEU A 637 34.45 18.72 -9.74
C LEU A 637 35.80 19.34 -10.12
N HIS A 638 35.83 20.63 -10.51
CA HIS A 638 37.02 21.25 -11.11
C HIS A 638 37.67 22.39 -10.29
N GLU A 639 37.03 22.88 -9.23
CA GLU A 639 37.46 24.00 -8.35
C GLU A 639 37.79 25.35 -9.04
N ASN A 640 37.82 25.40 -10.38
CA ASN A 640 38.24 26.54 -11.20
C ASN A 640 37.07 27.46 -11.64
N VAL A 641 35.92 27.39 -10.98
CA VAL A 641 34.75 28.23 -11.32
C VAL A 641 34.73 29.46 -10.43
N TYR A 642 34.90 30.65 -11.01
CA TYR A 642 34.90 31.91 -10.27
C TYR A 642 33.64 32.74 -10.57
N ASP A 643 32.77 32.89 -9.57
CA ASP A 643 31.65 33.84 -9.59
C ASP A 643 31.68 34.71 -8.33
N VAL A 644 31.87 36.01 -8.52
CA VAL A 644 31.94 37.03 -7.46
C VAL A 644 30.68 37.05 -6.59
N LYS A 645 29.52 36.69 -7.14
CA LYS A 645 28.25 36.65 -6.40
C LYS A 645 28.08 35.38 -5.58
N LEU A 646 28.83 34.32 -5.89
CA LEU A 646 28.73 33.01 -5.25
C LEU A 646 29.94 32.68 -4.39
N THR A 647 30.93 33.55 -4.26
CA THR A 647 32.21 33.27 -3.59
C THR A 647 32.03 32.72 -2.17
N ALA A 648 31.10 33.29 -1.40
CA ALA A 648 30.78 32.81 -0.05
C ALA A 648 30.14 31.42 -0.01
N TYR A 649 29.44 31.01 -1.07
CA TYR A 649 28.86 29.68 -1.22
C TYR A 649 29.88 28.67 -1.74
N LEU A 650 30.76 29.09 -2.65
CA LEU A 650 31.82 28.24 -3.21
C LEU A 650 32.87 27.91 -2.14
N SER A 651 33.23 28.85 -1.27
CA SER A 651 34.12 28.56 -0.13
C SER A 651 33.54 27.49 0.80
N ILE A 652 32.22 27.54 1.05
CA ILE A 652 31.54 26.49 1.84
C ILE A 652 31.63 25.14 1.14
N ILE A 653 31.44 25.09 -0.18
CA ILE A 653 31.54 23.85 -0.94
C ILE A 653 32.98 23.30 -0.91
N LYS A 654 33.99 24.17 -0.91
CA LYS A 654 35.39 23.78 -0.75
C LYS A 654 35.66 23.16 0.63
N ASP A 655 35.05 23.70 1.67
CA ASP A 655 35.19 23.23 3.06
C ASP A 655 34.30 22.01 3.38
N LEU A 656 33.27 21.74 2.56
CA LEU A 656 32.46 20.52 2.67
C LEU A 656 33.36 19.31 2.38
N LYS A 657 33.46 18.40 3.35
CA LYS A 657 34.27 17.19 3.23
C LYS A 657 33.90 16.42 1.96
N LYS A 658 34.87 16.27 1.05
CA LYS A 658 34.75 15.44 -0.17
C LYS A 658 34.33 14.00 0.16
N ASP A 659 34.61 13.51 1.37
CA ASP A 659 34.22 12.20 1.91
C ASP A 659 32.72 11.89 1.76
N ILE A 660 31.84 12.89 1.80
CA ILE A 660 30.38 12.67 1.66
C ILE A 660 30.02 12.23 0.23
N PHE A 661 30.73 12.77 -0.75
CA PHE A 661 30.44 12.59 -2.17
C PHE A 661 31.47 11.72 -2.89
N GLU A 662 32.47 11.19 -2.19
CA GLU A 662 33.67 10.55 -2.76
C GLU A 662 33.30 9.49 -3.80
N ASN A 663 32.40 8.56 -3.45
CA ASN A 663 31.94 7.51 -4.37
C ASN A 663 31.27 8.07 -5.64
N ASP A 664 30.41 9.08 -5.51
CA ASP A 664 29.69 9.67 -6.65
C ASP A 664 30.62 10.57 -7.48
N LEU A 665 31.56 11.27 -6.86
CA LEU A 665 32.59 12.07 -7.53
C LEU A 665 33.55 11.17 -8.30
N ASP A 666 33.96 10.04 -7.74
CA ASP A 666 34.80 9.06 -8.43
C ASP A 666 34.12 8.50 -9.68
N ILE A 667 32.81 8.19 -9.58
CA ILE A 667 32.01 7.79 -10.73
C ILE A 667 32.01 8.89 -11.80
N ILE A 668 31.77 10.14 -11.42
CA ILE A 668 31.70 11.27 -12.36
C ILE A 668 33.06 11.53 -12.99
N ASN A 669 34.12 11.61 -12.19
CA ASN A 669 35.49 11.85 -12.65
C ASN A 669 35.96 10.74 -13.58
N SER A 670 35.71 9.46 -13.24
CA SER A 670 36.10 8.33 -14.11
C SER A 670 35.58 8.44 -15.55
N ILE A 671 34.48 9.18 -15.76
CA ILE A 671 33.83 9.34 -17.07
C ILE A 671 34.07 10.75 -17.67
N LEU A 672 34.15 11.80 -16.85
CA LEU A 672 34.27 13.20 -17.29
C LEU A 672 35.69 13.81 -17.13
N ASN A 673 36.70 13.05 -16.71
CA ASN A 673 38.06 13.54 -16.40
C ASN A 673 38.71 14.44 -17.47
N ASN A 674 38.37 14.25 -18.76
CA ASN A 674 38.99 14.98 -19.88
C ASN A 674 38.14 16.16 -20.39
N ILE A 675 37.09 16.56 -19.67
CA ILE A 675 36.17 17.60 -20.09
C ILE A 675 36.46 18.89 -19.30
N ASN A 676 36.52 20.04 -19.99
CA ASN A 676 36.74 21.33 -19.33
C ASN A 676 35.52 21.74 -18.48
N SER A 677 35.72 22.68 -17.55
CA SER A 677 34.68 23.12 -16.62
C SER A 677 33.42 23.67 -17.32
N LEU A 678 33.57 24.36 -18.45
CA LEU A 678 32.44 24.90 -19.22
C LEU A 678 31.55 23.80 -19.81
N ASN A 679 32.16 22.75 -20.36
CA ASN A 679 31.42 21.63 -20.92
C ASN A 679 30.80 20.75 -19.83
N VAL A 680 31.44 20.61 -18.67
CA VAL A 680 30.82 19.95 -17.51
C VAL A 680 29.58 20.73 -17.02
N PHE A 681 29.65 22.06 -16.98
CA PHE A 681 28.47 22.89 -16.66
C PHE A 681 27.31 22.67 -17.63
N SER A 682 27.59 22.65 -18.93
CA SER A 682 26.59 22.35 -19.96
C SER A 682 26.05 20.92 -19.85
N PHE A 683 26.92 19.95 -19.58
CA PHE A 683 26.54 18.54 -19.37
C PHE A 683 25.59 18.36 -18.19
N VAL A 684 25.87 18.99 -17.04
CA VAL A 684 25.01 18.91 -15.84
C VAL A 684 23.60 19.43 -16.11
N LYS A 685 23.44 20.42 -17.00
CA LYS A 685 22.12 20.94 -17.40
C LYS A 685 21.29 19.96 -18.24
N THR A 686 21.92 18.97 -18.86
CA THR A 686 21.22 17.96 -19.67
C THR A 686 20.48 16.92 -18.82
N ILE A 687 20.84 16.80 -17.53
CA ILE A 687 20.37 15.74 -16.65
C ILE A 687 18.97 16.06 -16.14
N ARG A 688 18.07 15.09 -16.31
CA ARG A 688 16.67 15.17 -15.89
C ARG A 688 16.38 14.15 -14.79
N SER A 689 15.67 14.59 -13.77
CA SER A 689 15.05 13.74 -12.76
C SER A 689 13.79 13.07 -13.30
N PHE A 690 13.33 12.02 -12.62
CA PHE A 690 12.10 11.30 -12.97
C PHE A 690 10.88 12.22 -13.19
N HIS A 691 10.74 13.29 -12.40
CA HIS A 691 9.61 14.22 -12.52
C HIS A 691 9.70 15.17 -13.72
N GLU A 692 10.88 15.31 -14.33
CA GLU A 692 11.17 16.16 -15.51
C GLU A 692 11.01 15.39 -16.84
N LEU A 693 10.55 14.12 -16.80
CA LEU A 693 10.30 13.26 -17.96
C LEU A 693 8.90 13.49 -18.55
N ASP A 694 8.63 14.69 -19.04
CA ASP A 694 7.29 15.14 -19.43
C ASP A 694 6.96 15.02 -20.93
N ARG A 695 7.93 14.67 -21.79
CA ARG A 695 7.67 14.58 -23.24
C ARG A 695 6.70 13.45 -23.58
N GLU A 696 5.76 13.72 -24.47
CA GLU A 696 4.83 12.72 -25.02
C GLU A 696 5.59 11.60 -25.74
N LEU A 697 5.16 10.34 -25.57
CA LEU A 697 5.73 9.20 -26.31
C LEU A 697 5.34 9.27 -27.79
N LEU A 698 6.22 8.77 -28.67
CA LEU A 698 5.98 8.72 -30.11
C LEU A 698 4.92 7.69 -30.50
N TYR A 699 4.61 6.73 -29.60
CA TYR A 699 3.58 5.72 -29.80
C TYR A 699 2.83 5.39 -28.50
N ASP A 700 1.57 4.96 -28.64
CA ASP A 700 0.73 4.55 -27.51
C ASP A 700 0.92 3.06 -27.16
N TYR A 701 1.79 2.79 -26.19
CA TYR A 701 2.08 1.41 -25.74
C TYR A 701 1.03 0.93 -24.75
N ALA A 702 0.20 -0.04 -25.14
CA ALA A 702 -0.93 -0.54 -24.31
C ALA A 702 -0.56 -0.89 -22.84
N LYS A 703 0.65 -1.39 -22.59
CA LYS A 703 1.10 -1.83 -21.25
C LYS A 703 1.73 -0.73 -20.40
N VAL A 704 2.01 0.43 -20.98
CA VAL A 704 2.46 1.62 -20.24
C VAL A 704 1.23 2.28 -19.63
N GLN A 705 1.16 2.36 -18.30
CA GLN A 705 0.05 3.02 -17.61
C GLN A 705 0.16 4.54 -17.79
N LYS A 706 -0.92 5.16 -18.28
CA LYS A 706 -0.98 6.62 -18.39
C LYS A 706 -1.16 7.26 -17.01
N THR A 707 -0.32 8.24 -16.67
CA THR A 707 -0.51 9.07 -15.47
C THR A 707 -1.44 10.27 -15.78
N PHE A 708 -1.40 10.77 -17.02
CA PHE A 708 -2.20 11.88 -17.50
C PHE A 708 -3.04 11.47 -18.72
N ASP A 709 -3.66 12.42 -19.42
CA ASP A 709 -4.47 12.14 -20.61
C ASP A 709 -3.68 11.47 -21.74
N LYS A 710 -2.38 11.80 -21.84
CA LYS A 710 -1.42 11.20 -22.77
C LYS A 710 -0.26 10.54 -22.02
N LYS A 711 0.38 9.56 -22.66
CA LYS A 711 1.54 8.84 -22.13
C LYS A 711 2.82 9.62 -22.37
N THR A 712 3.65 9.73 -21.33
CA THR A 712 4.91 10.48 -21.38
C THR A 712 6.13 9.59 -21.11
N GLU A 713 7.33 10.14 -21.28
CA GLU A 713 8.59 9.51 -20.87
C GLU A 713 8.57 9.05 -19.41
N LEU A 714 7.90 9.78 -18.51
CA LEU A 714 7.73 9.38 -17.10
C LEU A 714 6.98 8.06 -16.97
N ASP A 715 5.94 7.85 -17.76
CA ASP A 715 5.18 6.60 -17.74
C ASP A 715 6.02 5.42 -18.25
N LEU A 716 6.88 5.69 -19.25
CA LEU A 716 7.88 4.74 -19.72
C LEU A 716 9.00 4.51 -18.70
N ALA A 717 9.40 5.52 -17.93
CA ALA A 717 10.36 5.36 -16.85
C ALA A 717 9.76 4.57 -15.69
N LYS A 718 8.49 4.75 -15.35
CA LYS A 718 7.78 4.00 -14.28
C LYS A 718 7.70 2.50 -14.55
N SER A 719 7.79 2.12 -15.81
CA SER A 719 7.55 0.78 -16.34
C SER A 719 8.49 -0.32 -15.82
N PHE A 720 9.64 0.00 -15.20
CA PHE A 720 10.45 -1.01 -14.50
C PHE A 720 9.75 -1.58 -13.26
N TYR A 721 8.76 -0.86 -12.73
CA TYR A 721 7.98 -1.26 -11.56
C TYR A 721 6.70 -1.99 -11.99
N PRO A 722 6.23 -3.02 -11.26
CA PRO A 722 5.01 -3.73 -11.65
C PRO A 722 3.77 -2.84 -11.71
N ILE A 723 2.89 -3.10 -12.68
CA ILE A 723 1.65 -2.37 -12.98
C ILE A 723 0.75 -2.22 -11.74
N HIS A 724 0.66 -3.26 -10.91
CA HIS A 724 -0.18 -3.28 -9.70
C HIS A 724 0.62 -3.09 -8.40
N GLY A 725 1.91 -2.80 -8.53
CA GLY A 725 2.90 -2.80 -7.46
C GLY A 725 3.27 -4.21 -6.97
N PHE A 726 4.20 -4.28 -6.03
CA PHE A 726 4.56 -5.49 -5.29
C PHE A 726 3.55 -5.81 -4.17
N GLY A 727 2.74 -4.84 -3.72
CA GLY A 727 1.62 -5.10 -2.82
C GLY A 727 1.93 -5.05 -1.32
N PHE A 728 2.89 -4.24 -0.86
CA PHE A 728 3.28 -4.14 0.55
C PHE A 728 2.13 -3.92 1.53
N SER A 729 1.15 -3.08 1.19
CA SER A 729 -0.01 -2.76 2.04
C SER A 729 -1.29 -3.53 1.67
N LYS A 730 -1.19 -4.52 0.77
CA LYS A 730 -2.32 -5.36 0.32
C LYS A 730 -2.21 -6.76 0.92
N SER A 731 -3.26 -7.21 1.61
CA SER A 731 -3.33 -8.60 2.07
C SER A 731 -3.62 -9.53 0.89
N PHE A 732 -2.69 -10.41 0.55
CA PHE A 732 -2.90 -11.40 -0.51
C PHE A 732 -4.02 -12.39 -0.16
N ILE A 733 -4.31 -12.61 1.11
CA ILE A 733 -5.32 -13.59 1.57
C ILE A 733 -6.75 -13.21 1.16
N ILE A 734 -7.08 -11.92 1.23
CA ILE A 734 -8.44 -11.41 0.93
C ILE A 734 -8.53 -10.66 -0.40
N SER A 735 -7.41 -10.18 -0.95
CA SER A 735 -7.41 -9.36 -2.17
C SER A 735 -6.84 -10.09 -3.39
N ASN A 736 -5.88 -11.01 -3.22
CA ASN A 736 -5.33 -11.75 -4.35
C ASN A 736 -6.28 -12.87 -4.77
N SER A 737 -6.96 -12.64 -5.87
CA SER A 737 -7.86 -13.61 -6.48
C SER A 737 -7.09 -14.29 -7.62
N SER A 738 -6.89 -15.60 -7.56
CA SER A 738 -6.31 -16.35 -8.69
C SER A 738 -7.05 -17.68 -8.91
N PRO A 739 -6.92 -18.32 -10.08
CA PRO A 739 -7.58 -19.60 -10.31
C PRO A 739 -7.12 -20.63 -9.26
N PRO A 740 -8.03 -21.37 -8.61
CA PRO A 740 -7.69 -22.35 -7.58
C PRO A 740 -7.10 -23.63 -8.18
N GLY A 741 -7.27 -23.85 -9.49
CA GLY A 741 -6.80 -25.02 -10.23
C GLY A 741 -7.30 -26.34 -9.61
N SER A 742 -6.38 -27.29 -9.43
CA SER A 742 -6.72 -28.66 -9.02
C SER A 742 -7.35 -28.80 -7.62
N ILE A 743 -7.36 -27.76 -6.80
CA ILE A 743 -8.11 -27.77 -5.53
C ILE A 743 -9.62 -27.80 -5.79
N PHE A 744 -10.08 -27.12 -6.84
CA PHE A 744 -11.50 -27.07 -7.21
C PHE A 744 -12.08 -28.43 -7.64
N LYS A 745 -11.22 -29.38 -8.04
CA LYS A 745 -11.61 -30.76 -8.35
C LYS A 745 -12.30 -31.46 -7.17
N LEU A 746 -12.00 -31.06 -5.93
CA LEU A 746 -12.68 -31.57 -4.74
C LEU A 746 -14.17 -31.21 -4.74
N LEU A 747 -14.52 -30.02 -5.24
CA LEU A 747 -15.90 -29.58 -5.34
C LEU A 747 -16.64 -30.30 -6.47
N VAL A 748 -15.97 -30.54 -7.60
CA VAL A 748 -16.52 -31.38 -8.68
C VAL A 748 -16.74 -32.81 -8.22
N ALA A 749 -15.79 -33.38 -7.46
CA ALA A 749 -15.93 -34.69 -6.82
C ALA A 749 -17.14 -34.72 -5.88
N TYR A 750 -17.28 -33.70 -5.04
CA TYR A 750 -18.41 -33.56 -4.12
C TYR A 750 -19.75 -33.54 -4.85
N SER A 751 -19.91 -32.71 -5.90
CA SER A 751 -21.18 -32.63 -6.65
C SER A 751 -21.56 -33.98 -7.26
N ALA A 752 -20.62 -34.68 -7.88
CA ALA A 752 -20.87 -36.00 -8.45
C ALA A 752 -21.15 -37.07 -7.38
N LEU A 753 -20.45 -37.03 -6.24
CA LEU A 753 -20.71 -37.92 -5.11
C LEU A 753 -22.07 -37.66 -4.48
N LYS A 754 -22.52 -36.40 -4.37
CA LYS A 754 -23.83 -36.03 -3.85
C LYS A 754 -24.96 -36.58 -4.70
N GLU A 755 -24.87 -36.43 -6.02
CA GLU A 755 -25.84 -37.03 -6.95
C GLU A 755 -25.83 -38.56 -6.88
N ARG A 756 -24.63 -39.17 -6.82
CA ARG A 756 -24.49 -40.62 -6.73
C ARG A 756 -25.03 -41.18 -5.42
N TYR A 757 -24.78 -40.52 -4.30
CA TYR A 757 -25.31 -40.86 -2.99
C TYR A 757 -26.84 -40.83 -3.00
N SER A 758 -27.43 -39.75 -3.55
CA SER A 758 -28.88 -39.58 -3.65
C SER A 758 -29.49 -40.72 -4.49
N TYR A 759 -28.90 -41.01 -5.65
CA TYR A 759 -29.31 -42.12 -6.51
C TYR A 759 -29.25 -43.48 -5.80
N LEU A 760 -28.16 -43.79 -5.06
CA LEU A 760 -28.04 -45.07 -4.37
C LEU A 760 -29.06 -45.21 -3.24
N THR A 761 -29.29 -44.12 -2.50
CA THR A 761 -30.25 -44.08 -1.39
C THR A 761 -31.69 -44.22 -1.90
N GLU A 762 -32.07 -43.47 -2.94
CA GLU A 762 -33.40 -43.56 -3.56
C GLU A 762 -33.70 -44.94 -4.16
N ASN A 763 -32.67 -45.68 -4.56
CA ASN A 763 -32.80 -47.01 -5.17
C ASN A 763 -32.44 -48.16 -4.21
N ASN A 764 -32.30 -47.90 -2.91
CA ASN A 764 -31.93 -48.90 -1.89
C ASN A 764 -30.68 -49.74 -2.24
N LYS A 765 -29.68 -49.12 -2.87
CA LYS A 765 -28.40 -49.77 -3.24
C LYS A 765 -27.33 -49.51 -2.17
N SER A 766 -26.38 -50.44 -2.04
CA SER A 766 -25.26 -50.28 -1.10
C SER A 766 -24.41 -49.05 -1.40
N LEU A 767 -24.15 -48.25 -0.35
CA LEU A 767 -23.25 -47.09 -0.39
C LEU A 767 -21.78 -47.47 -0.62
N ASN A 768 -21.41 -48.76 -0.55
CA ASN A 768 -20.07 -49.21 -0.96
C ASN A 768 -19.80 -48.94 -2.45
N ALA A 769 -20.86 -48.80 -3.27
CA ALA A 769 -20.78 -48.47 -4.70
C ALA A 769 -20.86 -46.95 -4.99
N ILE A 770 -20.49 -46.10 -4.02
CA ILE A 770 -20.55 -44.64 -4.12
C ILE A 770 -19.58 -44.05 -5.16
N ASN A 771 -18.55 -44.78 -5.58
CA ASN A 771 -17.64 -44.30 -6.61
C ASN A 771 -18.41 -44.05 -7.93
N PRO A 772 -18.43 -42.80 -8.44
CA PRO A 772 -19.27 -42.45 -9.59
C PRO A 772 -18.68 -42.94 -10.92
N LEU A 773 -17.35 -42.93 -11.05
CA LEU A 773 -16.65 -43.24 -12.31
C LEU A 773 -15.36 -44.02 -12.05
N THR A 774 -15.11 -45.03 -12.87
CA THR A 774 -13.80 -45.68 -13.04
C THR A 774 -13.43 -45.67 -14.51
N MET A 775 -12.22 -45.24 -14.84
CA MET A 775 -11.73 -45.17 -16.22
C MET A 775 -10.25 -45.53 -16.31
N ILE A 776 -9.76 -45.73 -17.53
CA ILE A 776 -8.34 -45.86 -17.84
C ILE A 776 -7.87 -44.50 -18.37
N ASP A 777 -6.97 -43.83 -17.65
CA ASP A 777 -6.37 -42.56 -18.03
C ASP A 777 -5.04 -42.80 -18.74
N ASP A 778 -5.12 -42.88 -20.07
CA ASP A 778 -3.97 -43.07 -20.94
C ASP A 778 -4.08 -42.19 -22.19
N ILE A 779 -2.95 -41.59 -22.56
CA ILE A 779 -2.85 -40.70 -23.71
C ILE A 779 -2.19 -41.46 -24.87
N TYR A 780 -2.93 -41.72 -25.93
CA TYR A 780 -2.42 -42.37 -27.14
C TYR A 780 -3.17 -41.88 -28.38
N TRP A 781 -2.60 -42.15 -29.55
CA TRP A 781 -3.23 -41.87 -30.84
C TRP A 781 -4.08 -43.06 -31.27
N ASP A 782 -5.31 -42.80 -31.70
CA ASP A 782 -6.21 -43.84 -32.23
C ASP A 782 -6.80 -43.41 -33.58
N SER A 783 -6.50 -44.18 -34.62
CA SER A 783 -6.99 -43.95 -35.99
C SER A 783 -8.45 -44.35 -36.19
N LYS A 784 -9.00 -45.19 -35.30
CA LYS A 784 -10.36 -45.74 -35.44
C LYS A 784 -11.45 -44.82 -34.90
N VAL A 785 -11.09 -43.82 -34.07
CA VAL A 785 -12.07 -42.96 -33.38
C VAL A 785 -12.71 -41.92 -34.30
N LYS A 786 -12.01 -41.48 -35.35
CA LYS A 786 -12.55 -40.59 -36.39
C LYS A 786 -11.71 -40.65 -37.67
N LYS A 787 -12.29 -40.26 -38.81
CA LYS A 787 -11.56 -40.15 -40.09
C LYS A 787 -10.39 -39.16 -39.93
N GLY A 788 -9.16 -39.64 -40.10
CA GLY A 788 -7.92 -38.88 -39.84
C GLY A 788 -7.30 -39.05 -38.44
N GLY A 789 -7.87 -39.90 -37.58
CA GLY A 789 -7.38 -40.23 -36.24
C GLY A 789 -7.53 -39.12 -35.20
N SER A 790 -7.52 -39.49 -33.92
CA SER A 790 -7.57 -38.55 -32.80
C SER A 790 -6.63 -38.97 -31.68
N ILE A 791 -6.08 -37.98 -30.97
CA ILE A 791 -5.56 -38.21 -29.63
C ILE A 791 -6.74 -38.61 -28.73
N VAL A 792 -6.59 -39.71 -28.01
CA VAL A 792 -7.48 -40.19 -26.96
C VAL A 792 -6.84 -39.87 -25.61
N VAL A 793 -7.63 -39.41 -24.65
CA VAL A 793 -7.16 -39.04 -23.30
C VAL A 793 -7.56 -40.05 -22.23
N GLY A 794 -8.31 -41.09 -22.61
CA GLY A 794 -8.66 -42.21 -21.74
C GLY A 794 -9.70 -43.12 -22.37
N LYS A 795 -10.07 -44.20 -21.66
CA LYS A 795 -11.12 -45.16 -22.05
C LYS A 795 -11.99 -45.53 -20.86
N SER A 796 -13.26 -45.85 -21.10
CA SER A 796 -14.10 -46.50 -20.09
C SER A 796 -13.66 -47.96 -19.89
N LEU A 797 -14.11 -48.58 -18.79
CA LEU A 797 -13.86 -50.01 -18.55
C LEU A 797 -14.45 -50.92 -19.64
N LEU A 798 -15.50 -50.45 -20.34
CA LEU A 798 -16.13 -51.15 -21.46
C LEU A 798 -15.42 -50.87 -22.80
N GLY A 799 -14.26 -50.22 -22.79
CA GLY A 799 -13.46 -49.93 -23.99
C GLY A 799 -13.88 -48.69 -24.78
N LYS A 800 -14.90 -47.94 -24.34
CA LYS A 800 -15.31 -46.68 -25.00
C LYS A 800 -14.21 -45.64 -24.89
N ALA A 801 -13.67 -45.18 -26.02
CA ALA A 801 -12.63 -44.16 -26.06
C ALA A 801 -13.17 -42.75 -25.74
N TYR A 802 -12.38 -41.97 -25.00
CA TYR A 802 -12.60 -40.54 -24.75
C TYR A 802 -11.63 -39.71 -25.61
N PRO A 803 -12.01 -39.37 -26.87
CA PRO A 803 -11.18 -38.53 -27.72
C PRO A 803 -10.97 -37.13 -27.11
N ARG A 804 -9.87 -36.49 -27.48
CA ARG A 804 -9.57 -35.11 -27.04
C ARG A 804 -10.65 -34.10 -27.43
N ILE A 805 -11.38 -34.34 -28.53
CA ILE A 805 -12.60 -33.62 -28.85
C ILE A 805 -13.76 -34.52 -28.45
N TYR A 806 -14.43 -34.20 -27.34
CA TYR A 806 -15.50 -34.99 -26.75
C TYR A 806 -16.72 -34.11 -26.52
N LYS A 807 -17.89 -34.54 -27.01
CA LYS A 807 -19.15 -33.77 -26.99
C LYS A 807 -18.95 -32.30 -27.40
N GLN A 808 -18.29 -32.07 -28.54
CA GLN A 808 -17.97 -30.74 -29.10
C GLN A 808 -17.06 -29.84 -28.24
N GLY A 809 -16.58 -30.32 -27.08
CA GLY A 809 -15.59 -29.63 -26.25
C GLY A 809 -14.20 -30.26 -26.37
N ARG A 810 -13.17 -29.52 -25.96
CA ARG A 810 -11.77 -30.00 -25.94
C ARG A 810 -11.37 -30.45 -24.53
N LEU A 811 -11.24 -31.75 -24.31
CA LEU A 811 -10.78 -32.30 -23.04
C LEU A 811 -9.31 -31.93 -22.75
N PRO A 812 -8.97 -31.61 -21.49
CA PRO A 812 -7.59 -31.44 -21.07
C PRO A 812 -6.86 -32.79 -21.03
N ARG A 813 -5.53 -32.75 -21.08
CA ARG A 813 -4.68 -33.93 -20.92
C ARG A 813 -4.21 -34.04 -19.47
N SER A 814 -3.94 -35.26 -19.03
CA SER A 814 -3.19 -35.51 -17.81
C SER A 814 -1.75 -35.02 -17.93
N SER A 815 -1.17 -34.64 -16.80
CA SER A 815 0.23 -34.19 -16.72
C SER A 815 1.23 -35.33 -16.92
N HIS A 816 0.81 -36.57 -16.68
CA HIS A 816 1.59 -37.79 -16.86
C HIS A 816 0.86 -38.74 -17.81
N THR A 817 1.63 -39.57 -18.52
CA THR A 817 1.13 -40.67 -19.36
C THR A 817 1.27 -41.99 -18.61
N GLY A 818 0.45 -43.00 -18.91
CA GLY A 818 0.56 -44.32 -18.28
C GLY A 818 0.03 -44.36 -16.86
N ILE A 819 -1.00 -43.55 -16.53
CA ILE A 819 -1.62 -43.58 -15.20
C ILE A 819 -2.43 -44.88 -15.05
N GLY A 820 -3.04 -45.36 -16.15
CA GLY A 820 -3.78 -46.61 -16.17
C GLY A 820 -5.15 -46.48 -15.49
N LYS A 821 -5.59 -47.56 -14.84
CA LYS A 821 -6.93 -47.64 -14.22
C LYS A 821 -7.02 -46.75 -12.98
N ILE A 822 -7.98 -45.82 -12.98
CA ILE A 822 -8.23 -44.89 -11.87
C ILE A 822 -9.72 -44.83 -11.50
N ASP A 823 -9.99 -44.82 -10.19
CA ASP A 823 -11.25 -44.40 -9.58
C ASP A 823 -11.16 -42.94 -9.08
N LEU A 824 -12.21 -42.45 -8.39
CA LEU A 824 -12.23 -41.08 -7.87
C LEU A 824 -11.06 -40.78 -6.90
N VAL A 825 -10.73 -41.72 -6.02
CA VAL A 825 -9.66 -41.57 -5.03
C VAL A 825 -8.31 -41.48 -5.73
N GLN A 826 -8.03 -42.36 -6.70
CA GLN A 826 -6.79 -42.29 -7.49
C GLN A 826 -6.76 -41.07 -8.44
N ALA A 827 -7.91 -40.58 -8.90
CA ALA A 827 -8.00 -39.37 -9.68
C ALA A 827 -7.65 -38.12 -8.85
N ILE A 828 -8.03 -38.07 -7.57
CA ILE A 828 -7.60 -37.03 -6.62
C ILE A 828 -6.08 -37.15 -6.35
N GLU A 829 -5.60 -38.37 -6.09
CA GLU A 829 -4.19 -38.71 -5.82
C GLU A 829 -3.24 -38.23 -6.93
N ASN A 830 -3.57 -38.57 -8.18
CA ASN A 830 -2.79 -38.24 -9.37
C ASN A 830 -3.20 -36.90 -10.01
N SER A 831 -4.26 -36.25 -9.49
CA SER A 831 -4.82 -35.01 -10.02
C SER A 831 -5.21 -35.08 -11.50
N SER A 832 -5.84 -36.19 -11.94
CA SER A 832 -6.20 -36.43 -13.36
C SER A 832 -7.15 -35.36 -13.91
N ASN A 833 -6.69 -34.57 -14.87
CA ASN A 833 -7.54 -33.57 -15.55
C ASN A 833 -8.71 -34.19 -16.36
N PRO A 834 -8.47 -35.18 -17.26
CA PRO A 834 -9.54 -35.74 -18.08
C PRO A 834 -10.61 -36.42 -17.22
N TYR A 835 -10.24 -37.07 -16.11
CA TYR A 835 -11.21 -37.68 -15.19
C TYR A 835 -12.24 -36.67 -14.69
N PHE A 836 -11.81 -35.53 -14.12
CA PHE A 836 -12.74 -34.54 -13.58
C PHE A 836 -13.56 -33.82 -14.65
N SER A 837 -12.99 -33.60 -15.84
CA SER A 837 -13.77 -33.05 -16.96
C SER A 837 -14.85 -34.02 -17.44
N ILE A 838 -14.56 -35.33 -17.48
CA ILE A 838 -15.55 -36.36 -17.83
C ILE A 838 -16.58 -36.51 -16.71
N LEU A 839 -16.14 -36.49 -15.44
CA LEU A 839 -17.01 -36.53 -14.27
C LEU A 839 -18.05 -35.39 -14.33
N ALA A 840 -17.61 -34.16 -14.58
CA ALA A 840 -18.48 -33.01 -14.73
C ALA A 840 -19.42 -33.07 -15.96
N ALA A 841 -19.01 -33.79 -17.01
CA ALA A 841 -19.74 -33.81 -18.29
C ALA A 841 -20.78 -34.94 -18.42
N ASP A 842 -20.51 -36.06 -17.76
CA ASP A 842 -21.26 -37.30 -17.91
C ASP A 842 -21.95 -37.75 -16.61
N PHE A 843 -21.47 -37.29 -15.43
CA PHE A 843 -21.93 -37.76 -14.11
C PHE A 843 -22.50 -36.65 -13.23
N VAL A 844 -22.48 -35.40 -13.69
CA VAL A 844 -23.22 -34.29 -13.10
C VAL A 844 -24.37 -33.97 -14.04
N LYS A 845 -25.62 -34.09 -13.56
CA LYS A 845 -26.82 -33.95 -14.41
C LYS A 845 -26.92 -32.58 -15.05
N ASN A 846 -26.77 -31.52 -14.26
CA ASN A 846 -26.86 -30.14 -14.72
C ASN A 846 -25.57 -29.38 -14.38
N PRO A 847 -24.86 -28.78 -15.36
CA PRO A 847 -23.68 -27.96 -15.09
C PRO A 847 -23.92 -26.80 -14.11
N TYR A 848 -25.15 -26.29 -14.00
CA TYR A 848 -25.51 -25.27 -12.99
C TYR A 848 -25.31 -25.78 -11.56
N ASP A 849 -25.47 -27.09 -11.31
CA ASP A 849 -25.28 -27.69 -9.99
C ASP A 849 -23.83 -27.54 -9.50
N LEU A 850 -22.85 -27.38 -10.40
CA LEU A 850 -21.46 -27.07 -10.04
C LEU A 850 -21.29 -25.61 -9.62
N ILE A 851 -22.01 -24.68 -10.26
CA ILE A 851 -22.02 -23.26 -9.88
C ILE A 851 -22.70 -23.12 -8.53
N ASP A 852 -23.83 -23.79 -8.33
CA ASP A 852 -24.58 -23.75 -7.08
C ASP A 852 -23.79 -24.41 -5.96
N ALA A 853 -23.14 -25.55 -6.20
CA ALA A 853 -22.20 -26.12 -5.24
C ALA A 853 -21.03 -25.16 -4.94
N ALA A 854 -20.46 -24.48 -5.94
CA ALA A 854 -19.41 -23.49 -5.69
C ALA A 854 -19.89 -22.35 -4.78
N LYS A 855 -21.07 -21.79 -5.06
CA LYS A 855 -21.71 -20.77 -4.20
C LYS A 855 -22.03 -21.33 -2.81
N ASP A 856 -22.46 -22.58 -2.72
CA ASP A 856 -22.72 -23.28 -1.46
C ASP A 856 -21.47 -23.35 -0.61
N PHE A 857 -20.29 -23.62 -1.18
CA PHE A 857 -19.00 -23.56 -0.49
C PHE A 857 -18.43 -22.13 -0.34
N ASN A 858 -19.23 -21.10 -0.59
CA ASN A 858 -18.86 -19.69 -0.49
C ASN A 858 -17.74 -19.26 -1.47
N ILE A 859 -17.64 -19.94 -2.62
CA ILE A 859 -16.77 -19.56 -3.74
C ILE A 859 -17.53 -18.58 -4.65
N GLY A 860 -16.84 -17.52 -5.10
CA GLY A 860 -17.45 -16.47 -5.92
C GLY A 860 -18.28 -15.46 -5.10
N GLN A 861 -18.22 -15.53 -3.76
CA GLN A 861 -18.88 -14.63 -2.83
C GLN A 861 -17.96 -14.26 -1.67
N LYS A 862 -18.14 -13.08 -1.07
CA LYS A 862 -17.37 -12.65 0.10
C LYS A 862 -17.58 -13.62 1.27
N THR A 863 -16.51 -14.02 1.94
CA THR A 863 -16.57 -14.84 3.17
C THR A 863 -17.14 -14.06 4.33
N GLY A 864 -17.11 -12.72 4.26
CA GLY A 864 -17.63 -11.83 5.27
C GLY A 864 -16.73 -11.71 6.49
N ILE A 865 -15.46 -12.11 6.39
CA ILE A 865 -14.44 -11.77 7.39
C ILE A 865 -14.52 -10.29 7.75
N ASP A 866 -14.27 -9.94 9.01
CA ASP A 866 -14.28 -8.56 9.50
C ASP A 866 -13.02 -7.80 9.05
N LEU A 867 -12.84 -7.70 7.72
CA LEU A 867 -11.79 -6.96 7.01
C LEU A 867 -12.40 -6.19 5.82
N ILE A 868 -11.85 -4.99 5.55
CA ILE A 868 -12.29 -4.16 4.42
C ILE A 868 -11.59 -4.63 3.13
N ASN A 869 -12.23 -4.41 1.97
CA ASN A 869 -11.70 -4.74 0.64
C ASN A 869 -11.50 -6.22 0.34
N GLU A 870 -12.34 -7.09 0.91
CA GLU A 870 -12.43 -8.49 0.49
C GLU A 870 -12.92 -8.60 -0.97
N SER A 871 -12.16 -9.33 -1.79
CA SER A 871 -12.56 -9.69 -3.16
C SER A 871 -13.58 -10.83 -3.13
N SER A 872 -14.62 -10.73 -3.96
CA SER A 872 -15.63 -11.79 -4.10
C SER A 872 -15.12 -12.99 -4.91
N GLY A 873 -14.02 -12.86 -5.64
CA GLY A 873 -13.68 -13.81 -6.71
C GLY A 873 -14.68 -13.74 -7.87
N ASN A 874 -14.65 -14.73 -8.75
CA ASN A 874 -15.53 -14.81 -9.92
C ASN A 874 -15.86 -16.26 -10.30
N LEU A 875 -17.09 -16.49 -10.77
CA LEU A 875 -17.56 -17.76 -11.34
C LEU A 875 -17.87 -17.58 -12.84
N PRO A 876 -17.76 -18.64 -13.65
CA PRO A 876 -18.07 -18.56 -15.07
C PRO A 876 -19.56 -18.64 -15.37
N GLU A 877 -19.98 -18.00 -16.47
CA GLU A 877 -21.39 -17.92 -16.90
C GLU A 877 -21.70 -18.80 -18.12
N ASP A 878 -20.68 -19.21 -18.89
CA ASP A 878 -20.84 -19.86 -20.21
C ASP A 878 -20.72 -21.40 -20.20
N ILE A 879 -20.55 -22.01 -19.03
CA ILE A 879 -20.23 -23.46 -18.89
C ILE A 879 -21.32 -24.38 -19.43
N VAL A 880 -22.56 -23.89 -19.54
CA VAL A 880 -23.71 -24.67 -20.00
C VAL A 880 -23.69 -24.84 -21.51
N PHE A 881 -23.39 -23.75 -22.23
CA PHE A 881 -23.40 -23.70 -23.69
C PHE A 881 -22.05 -24.13 -24.28
N ASN A 882 -20.95 -23.90 -23.56
CA ASN A 882 -19.61 -24.24 -24.02
C ASN A 882 -18.99 -25.38 -23.20
N LYS A 883 -18.96 -26.59 -23.78
CA LYS A 883 -18.35 -27.77 -23.13
C LYS A 883 -16.86 -27.61 -22.86
N THR A 884 -16.12 -26.85 -23.67
CA THR A 884 -14.70 -26.58 -23.37
C THR A 884 -14.56 -25.71 -22.12
N SER A 885 -15.46 -24.74 -21.92
CA SER A 885 -15.52 -23.94 -20.70
C SER A 885 -15.88 -24.81 -19.49
N LEU A 886 -16.86 -25.72 -19.60
CA LEU A 886 -17.16 -26.70 -18.55
C LEU A 886 -15.96 -27.57 -18.18
N TYR A 887 -15.25 -28.11 -19.18
CA TYR A 887 -14.10 -28.98 -18.93
C TYR A 887 -12.95 -28.23 -18.23
N SER A 888 -12.76 -26.95 -18.60
CA SER A 888 -11.76 -26.06 -17.99
C SER A 888 -12.18 -25.62 -16.57
N PHE A 889 -13.46 -25.34 -16.36
CA PHE A 889 -14.04 -25.03 -15.06
C PHE A 889 -13.92 -26.22 -14.10
N ALA A 890 -14.18 -27.44 -14.58
CA ALA A 890 -14.07 -28.67 -13.78
C ALA A 890 -12.66 -28.95 -13.23
N ILE A 891 -11.63 -28.37 -13.84
CA ILE A 891 -10.24 -28.45 -13.35
C ILE A 891 -9.78 -27.18 -12.60
N GLY A 892 -10.71 -26.26 -12.33
CA GLY A 892 -10.49 -25.02 -11.60
C GLY A 892 -9.82 -23.90 -12.40
N GLN A 893 -10.02 -23.88 -13.72
CA GLN A 893 -9.53 -22.83 -14.64
C GLN A 893 -10.71 -22.08 -15.28
N HIS A 894 -10.48 -21.45 -16.45
CA HIS A 894 -11.40 -20.52 -17.12
C HIS A 894 -11.53 -19.19 -16.35
N SER A 895 -12.69 -18.54 -16.30
CA SER A 895 -12.92 -17.29 -15.55
C SER A 895 -13.14 -17.49 -14.04
N LEU A 896 -12.93 -18.71 -13.54
CA LEU A 896 -12.95 -19.00 -12.10
C LEU A 896 -11.74 -18.37 -11.41
N ILE A 897 -11.99 -17.51 -10.44
CA ILE A 897 -10.98 -16.87 -9.63
C ILE A 897 -11.43 -16.90 -8.16
N VAL A 898 -10.54 -17.34 -7.26
CA VAL A 898 -10.86 -17.60 -5.85
C VAL A 898 -9.79 -16.98 -4.94
N THR A 899 -10.18 -16.53 -3.75
CA THR A 899 -9.23 -16.04 -2.74
C THR A 899 -8.75 -17.17 -1.82
N PRO A 900 -7.55 -17.07 -1.22
CA PRO A 900 -7.07 -18.04 -0.24
C PRO A 900 -8.03 -18.30 0.93
N ILE A 901 -8.71 -17.26 1.43
CA ILE A 901 -9.69 -17.41 2.51
C ILE A 901 -10.95 -18.18 2.09
N GLN A 902 -11.43 -18.00 0.86
CA GLN A 902 -12.52 -18.82 0.31
C GLN A 902 -12.13 -20.30 0.24
N THR A 903 -10.88 -20.58 -0.15
CA THR A 903 -10.35 -21.95 -0.20
C THR A 903 -10.25 -22.57 1.20
N ALA A 904 -9.81 -21.81 2.20
CA ALA A 904 -9.76 -22.25 3.59
C ALA A 904 -11.17 -22.54 4.15
N THR A 905 -12.15 -21.70 3.81
CA THR A 905 -13.56 -21.87 4.18
C THR A 905 -14.12 -23.15 3.56
N MET A 906 -13.86 -23.38 2.26
CA MET A 906 -14.28 -24.60 1.55
C MET A 906 -13.73 -25.86 2.22
N LEU A 907 -12.43 -25.89 2.53
CA LEU A 907 -11.78 -27.04 3.18
C LEU A 907 -12.29 -27.27 4.60
N SER A 908 -12.59 -26.19 5.32
CA SER A 908 -13.13 -26.30 6.67
C SER A 908 -14.50 -26.96 6.65
N ALA A 909 -15.33 -26.62 5.68
CA ALA A 909 -16.62 -27.28 5.46
C ALA A 909 -16.46 -28.78 5.16
N ILE A 910 -15.44 -29.18 4.37
CA ILE A 910 -15.12 -30.61 4.15
C ILE A 910 -14.65 -31.26 5.45
N ALA A 911 -13.83 -30.55 6.23
CA ALA A 911 -13.27 -31.05 7.48
C ALA A 911 -14.35 -31.27 8.55
N ASN A 912 -15.27 -30.33 8.74
CA ASN A 912 -16.22 -30.30 9.86
C ASN A 912 -17.63 -30.86 9.54
N LYS A 913 -17.75 -31.68 8.49
CA LYS A 913 -19.03 -32.28 8.05
C LYS A 913 -20.08 -31.28 7.53
N GLY A 914 -19.61 -30.21 6.88
CA GLY A 914 -20.43 -29.35 6.04
C GLY A 914 -20.88 -28.05 6.70
N GLU A 915 -20.29 -27.64 7.82
CA GLU A 915 -20.61 -26.35 8.44
C GLU A 915 -19.73 -25.25 7.86
N ILE A 916 -20.34 -24.20 7.32
CA ILE A 916 -19.61 -23.08 6.73
C ILE A 916 -19.63 -21.93 7.73
N PHE A 917 -18.52 -21.81 8.45
CA PHE A 917 -18.30 -20.73 9.40
C PHE A 917 -17.92 -19.43 8.68
N LYS A 918 -18.42 -18.30 9.19
CA LYS A 918 -17.83 -16.99 8.92
C LYS A 918 -16.41 -16.98 9.51
N PRO A 919 -15.35 -16.67 8.73
CA PRO A 919 -14.01 -16.53 9.29
C PRO A 919 -13.99 -15.46 10.39
N LYS A 920 -13.46 -15.84 11.55
CA LYS A 920 -13.53 -15.09 12.81
C LYS A 920 -12.13 -14.64 13.22
N LEU A 921 -12.01 -13.38 13.65
CA LEU A 921 -10.75 -12.76 14.09
C LEU A 921 -10.70 -12.40 15.58
N ILE A 922 -11.84 -12.27 16.25
CA ILE A 922 -11.94 -11.81 17.65
C ILE A 922 -12.35 -12.98 18.54
N VAL A 923 -11.58 -13.33 19.58
CA VAL A 923 -11.82 -14.52 20.41
C VAL A 923 -13.20 -14.49 21.08
N GLU A 924 -13.65 -13.33 21.56
CA GLU A 924 -14.91 -13.17 22.30
C GLU A 924 -16.17 -13.33 21.43
N GLU A 925 -16.05 -13.25 20.10
CA GLU A 925 -17.20 -13.40 19.20
C GLU A 925 -17.67 -14.86 19.15
N LYS A 926 -18.99 -15.10 19.12
CA LYS A 926 -19.50 -16.46 18.96
C LYS A 926 -19.29 -16.94 17.52
N PRO A 927 -18.94 -18.21 17.29
CA PRO A 927 -18.86 -18.77 15.95
C PRO A 927 -20.19 -18.62 15.21
N GLU A 928 -20.15 -18.04 14.01
CA GLU A 928 -21.34 -17.83 13.18
C GLU A 928 -21.35 -18.85 12.02
N ILE A 929 -22.34 -19.73 12.02
CA ILE A 929 -22.57 -20.66 10.90
C ILE A 929 -23.42 -19.95 9.86
N LYS A 930 -22.84 -19.66 8.69
CA LYS A 930 -23.55 -19.02 7.58
C LYS A 930 -24.53 -19.95 6.89
N ARG A 931 -24.15 -21.22 6.78
CA ARG A 931 -24.92 -22.25 6.09
C ARG A 931 -24.40 -23.64 6.46
N LYS A 932 -25.25 -24.64 6.27
CA LYS A 932 -24.89 -26.05 6.37
C LYS A 932 -25.07 -26.72 5.01
N ILE A 933 -24.06 -27.44 4.57
CA ILE A 933 -24.07 -28.18 3.30
C ILE A 933 -24.19 -29.68 3.58
N PHE A 934 -24.80 -30.40 2.65
CA PHE A 934 -25.00 -31.84 2.77
C PHE A 934 -23.66 -32.60 2.65
N MET A 935 -23.11 -33.08 3.76
CA MET A 935 -21.80 -33.75 3.79
C MET A 935 -21.83 -35.02 4.67
N PRO A 936 -22.48 -36.11 4.21
CA PRO A 936 -22.44 -37.39 4.91
C PRO A 936 -21.03 -38.01 4.93
N ASP A 937 -20.77 -38.87 5.91
CA ASP A 937 -19.43 -39.44 6.15
C ASP A 937 -18.93 -40.26 4.95
N GLU A 938 -19.79 -40.89 4.15
CA GLU A 938 -19.39 -41.65 2.95
C GLU A 938 -18.79 -40.76 1.86
N ILE A 939 -19.35 -39.55 1.66
CA ILE A 939 -18.85 -38.56 0.71
C ILE A 939 -17.54 -37.98 1.25
N ARG A 940 -17.57 -37.54 2.50
CA ARG A 940 -16.44 -36.92 3.19
C ARG A 940 -15.22 -37.83 3.24
N ASP A 941 -15.40 -39.09 3.66
CA ASP A 941 -14.33 -40.09 3.74
C ASP A 941 -13.68 -40.32 2.37
N LYS A 942 -14.45 -40.33 1.28
CA LYS A 942 -13.90 -40.50 -0.07
C LYS A 942 -13.03 -39.32 -0.52
N LEU A 943 -13.44 -38.10 -0.18
CA LEU A 943 -12.64 -36.90 -0.44
C LEU A 943 -11.35 -36.91 0.39
N LEU A 944 -11.46 -37.19 1.69
CA LEU A 944 -10.31 -37.24 2.61
C LEU A 944 -9.35 -38.38 2.27
N GLU A 945 -9.85 -39.54 1.84
CA GLU A 945 -9.03 -40.66 1.37
C GLU A 945 -8.19 -40.26 0.14
N GLY A 946 -8.81 -39.58 -0.83
CA GLY A 946 -8.09 -39.03 -1.99
C GLY A 946 -7.00 -38.05 -1.58
N MET A 947 -7.31 -37.13 -0.67
CA MET A 947 -6.35 -36.14 -0.16
C MET A 947 -5.24 -36.75 0.70
N ASP A 948 -5.50 -37.81 1.46
CA ASP A 948 -4.49 -38.55 2.24
C ASP A 948 -3.46 -39.18 1.30
N ARG A 949 -3.92 -39.80 0.21
CA ARG A 949 -3.01 -40.45 -0.75
C ARG A 949 -2.11 -39.44 -1.47
N VAL A 950 -2.55 -38.20 -1.70
CA VAL A 950 -1.71 -37.14 -2.31
C VAL A 950 -0.42 -36.91 -1.51
N VAL A 951 -0.50 -36.96 -0.18
CA VAL A 951 0.63 -36.71 0.72
C VAL A 951 1.31 -38.01 1.18
N SER A 952 0.60 -39.12 1.31
CA SER A 952 1.14 -40.35 1.91
C SER A 952 1.50 -41.45 0.91
N SER A 953 0.91 -41.49 -0.28
CA SER A 953 1.12 -42.57 -1.27
C SER A 953 2.38 -42.36 -2.10
N ALA A 954 2.98 -43.45 -2.58
CA ALA A 954 4.13 -43.41 -3.48
C ALA A 954 3.81 -42.73 -4.82
N HIS A 955 2.58 -42.89 -5.31
CA HIS A 955 2.07 -42.23 -6.52
C HIS A 955 1.46 -40.85 -6.23
N GLY A 956 1.47 -40.42 -4.95
CA GLY A 956 0.88 -39.16 -4.50
C GLY A 956 1.57 -37.94 -5.09
N GLY A 957 0.77 -36.98 -5.55
CA GLY A 957 1.27 -35.76 -6.19
C GLY A 957 2.19 -34.88 -5.33
N ALA A 958 2.14 -34.97 -3.99
CA ALA A 958 2.93 -34.10 -3.08
C ALA A 958 4.10 -34.82 -2.39
N ARG A 959 3.93 -36.10 -2.04
CA ARG A 959 4.86 -36.87 -1.18
C ARG A 959 6.33 -36.74 -1.58
N ALA A 960 6.64 -36.98 -2.86
CA ALA A 960 8.02 -36.97 -3.33
C ALA A 960 8.70 -35.61 -3.13
N ASN A 961 7.97 -34.51 -3.32
CA ASN A 961 8.54 -33.18 -3.15
C ASN A 961 8.71 -32.80 -1.67
N ILE A 962 7.79 -33.26 -0.82
CA ILE A 962 7.93 -33.10 0.64
C ILE A 962 9.19 -33.81 1.11
N ILE A 963 9.37 -35.07 0.74
CA ILE A 963 10.56 -35.84 1.10
C ILE A 963 11.83 -35.16 0.58
N ASN A 964 11.85 -34.71 -0.68
CA ASN A 964 13.03 -34.08 -1.27
C ASN A 964 13.41 -32.76 -0.60
N LYS A 965 12.44 -31.86 -0.32
CA LYS A 965 12.72 -30.56 0.31
C LYS A 965 13.10 -30.75 1.79
N LEU A 966 12.44 -31.66 2.50
CA LEU A 966 12.75 -31.96 3.91
C LEU A 966 14.04 -32.78 4.09
N ARG A 967 14.59 -33.40 3.03
CA ARG A 967 15.83 -34.19 3.12
C ARG A 967 17.03 -33.38 3.62
N GLN A 968 17.01 -32.06 3.40
CA GLN A 968 18.02 -31.12 3.90
C GLN A 968 18.00 -31.02 5.44
N ASN A 969 16.91 -31.43 6.09
CA ASN A 969 16.75 -31.44 7.53
C ASN A 969 16.19 -32.80 8.00
N PRO A 970 17.08 -33.76 8.37
CA PRO A 970 16.70 -35.14 8.71
C PRO A 970 15.62 -35.24 9.80
N LYS A 971 15.65 -34.34 10.79
CA LYS A 971 14.68 -34.29 11.89
C LYS A 971 13.26 -33.98 11.37
N LEU A 972 13.13 -32.96 10.51
CA LEU A 972 11.83 -32.62 9.90
C LEU A 972 11.29 -33.75 9.03
N LEU A 973 12.18 -34.49 8.35
CA LEU A 973 11.78 -35.64 7.53
C LEU A 973 11.27 -36.81 8.38
N GLU A 974 11.86 -37.06 9.54
CA GLU A 974 11.40 -38.08 10.49
C GLU A 974 10.02 -37.72 11.05
N GLU A 975 9.83 -36.49 11.49
CA GLU A 975 8.54 -36.00 11.98
C GLU A 975 7.45 -36.08 10.90
N TYR A 976 7.78 -35.77 9.64
CA TYR A 976 6.86 -35.96 8.52
C TYR A 976 6.39 -37.41 8.38
N LYS A 977 7.29 -38.39 8.58
CA LYS A 977 6.93 -39.80 8.58
C LYS A 977 6.04 -40.16 9.77
N ASN A 978 6.28 -39.56 10.94
CA ASN A 978 5.46 -39.76 12.13
C ASN A 978 4.05 -39.19 11.96
N TYR A 979 3.90 -38.08 11.22
CA TYR A 979 2.62 -37.42 10.98
C TYR A 979 1.85 -38.00 9.78
N LYS A 980 2.31 -39.13 9.24
CA LYS A 980 1.64 -39.81 8.13
C LYS A 980 0.19 -40.12 8.53
N HIS A 981 -0.75 -39.79 7.64
CA HIS A 981 -2.21 -39.91 7.84
C HIS A 981 -2.84 -38.92 8.83
N GLN A 982 -2.04 -38.19 9.63
CA GLN A 982 -2.54 -37.15 10.53
C GLN A 982 -2.87 -35.84 9.82
N PHE A 983 -2.50 -35.71 8.55
CA PHE A 983 -2.96 -34.63 7.71
C PHE A 983 -3.17 -35.14 6.28
N VAL A 984 -4.05 -34.45 5.57
CA VAL A 984 -4.39 -34.72 4.19
C VAL A 984 -4.23 -33.44 3.39
N GLY A 985 -4.04 -33.53 2.06
CA GLY A 985 -3.94 -32.30 1.28
C GLY A 985 -4.15 -32.46 -0.22
N LYS A 986 -4.21 -31.32 -0.90
CA LYS A 986 -4.35 -31.24 -2.35
C LYS A 986 -3.41 -30.18 -2.92
N THR A 987 -2.59 -30.60 -3.89
CA THR A 987 -1.76 -29.69 -4.69
C THR A 987 -2.55 -29.09 -5.82
N SER A 988 -2.19 -27.86 -6.19
CA SER A 988 -2.67 -27.21 -7.40
C SER A 988 -1.62 -26.32 -8.04
N THR A 989 -1.59 -26.36 -9.38
CA THR A 989 -0.80 -25.47 -10.23
C THR A 989 -1.80 -24.74 -11.11
N ALA A 990 -1.95 -23.45 -10.89
CA ALA A 990 -2.89 -22.60 -11.61
C ALA A 990 -2.16 -21.78 -12.66
N GLU A 991 -2.49 -22.02 -13.92
CA GLU A 991 -1.80 -21.43 -15.05
C GLU A 991 -2.42 -20.09 -15.43
N PHE A 992 -1.61 -19.06 -15.64
CA PHE A 992 -2.07 -17.75 -16.09
C PHE A 992 -1.13 -17.15 -17.15
N MET A 993 -1.68 -16.28 -17.99
CA MET A 993 -0.91 -15.56 -18.99
C MET A 993 -0.42 -14.24 -18.40
N TYR A 994 0.90 -14.04 -18.40
CA TYR A 994 1.52 -12.82 -17.92
C TYR A 994 2.61 -12.38 -18.87
N ASN A 995 2.69 -11.07 -19.11
CA ASN A 995 3.72 -10.49 -19.94
C ASN A 995 4.54 -9.50 -19.10
N PRO A 996 5.75 -9.88 -18.66
CA PRO A 996 6.62 -8.97 -17.91
C PRO A 996 7.26 -7.89 -18.79
N ASN A 997 7.11 -7.98 -20.12
CA ASN A 997 7.77 -7.07 -21.05
C ASN A 997 6.78 -6.08 -21.66
N ILE A 998 7.29 -4.90 -21.96
CA ILE A 998 6.47 -3.75 -22.33
C ILE A 998 6.52 -3.50 -23.83
N ASN A 999 7.58 -3.97 -24.50
CA ASN A 999 7.70 -3.82 -25.94
C ASN A 999 6.51 -4.49 -26.68
N PRO A 1000 5.94 -3.82 -27.71
CA PRO A 1000 4.76 -4.28 -28.45
C PRO A 1000 4.82 -5.71 -28.99
N SER A 1001 5.97 -6.17 -29.51
CA SER A 1001 6.08 -7.50 -30.10
C SER A 1001 6.11 -8.65 -29.09
N SER A 1002 6.36 -8.34 -27.81
CA SER A 1002 6.45 -9.35 -26.75
C SER A 1002 5.11 -10.04 -26.54
N LYS A 1003 5.15 -11.37 -26.51
CA LYS A 1003 3.96 -12.21 -26.27
C LYS A 1003 3.86 -12.54 -24.79
N ALA A 1004 2.62 -12.59 -24.29
CA ALA A 1004 2.37 -13.10 -22.96
C ALA A 1004 2.89 -14.55 -22.85
N GLN A 1005 3.53 -14.83 -21.74
CA GLN A 1005 4.07 -16.14 -21.41
C GLN A 1005 3.20 -16.77 -20.33
N LYS A 1006 3.27 -18.08 -20.24
CA LYS A 1006 2.50 -18.86 -19.29
C LYS A 1006 3.28 -18.99 -17.98
N TYR A 1007 2.70 -18.51 -16.89
CA TYR A 1007 3.22 -18.62 -15.53
C TYR A 1007 2.26 -19.43 -14.66
N ASN A 1008 2.75 -19.83 -13.49
CA ASN A 1008 1.99 -20.65 -12.56
C ASN A 1008 1.91 -19.99 -11.18
N ASN A 1009 0.70 -19.96 -10.62
CA ASN A 1009 0.48 -19.80 -9.20
C ASN A 1009 0.40 -21.19 -8.55
N ILE A 1010 1.09 -21.35 -7.44
CA ILE A 1010 1.21 -22.60 -6.71
C ILE A 1010 0.28 -22.52 -5.52
N TRP A 1011 -0.48 -23.59 -5.33
CA TRP A 1011 -1.37 -23.72 -4.21
C TRP A 1011 -1.18 -25.08 -3.54
N PHE A 1012 -1.27 -25.08 -2.22
CA PHE A 1012 -1.47 -26.29 -1.45
C PHE A 1012 -2.49 -26.05 -0.34
N ALA A 1013 -3.42 -26.98 -0.25
CA ALA A 1013 -4.53 -26.97 0.68
C ALA A 1013 -4.42 -28.21 1.56
N ALA A 1014 -4.44 -28.06 2.88
CA ALA A 1014 -4.29 -29.16 3.81
C ALA A 1014 -5.27 -29.08 4.98
N ILE A 1015 -5.61 -30.25 5.52
CA ILE A 1015 -6.41 -30.43 6.74
C ILE A 1015 -5.60 -31.32 7.67
N SER A 1016 -5.35 -30.86 8.89
CA SER A 1016 -4.73 -31.61 9.98
C SER A 1016 -5.79 -32.14 10.95
N PHE A 1017 -5.50 -33.30 11.51
CA PHE A 1017 -6.34 -34.00 12.46
C PHE A 1017 -5.58 -34.28 13.76
N GLU A 1018 -6.31 -34.21 14.86
CA GLU A 1018 -5.82 -34.49 16.20
C GLU A 1018 -5.83 -36.01 16.46
N GLN A 1019 -4.72 -36.53 16.98
CA GLN A 1019 -4.62 -37.94 17.32
C GLN A 1019 -5.06 -38.17 18.78
N THR A 1020 -6.28 -38.68 18.96
CA THR A 1020 -6.90 -38.91 20.28
C THR A 1020 -6.58 -40.29 20.90
N GLY A 1021 -5.34 -40.79 20.75
CA GLY A 1021 -4.91 -42.09 21.31
C GLY A 1021 -3.94 -42.90 20.45
N LYS A 1022 -3.47 -44.05 20.98
CA LYS A 1022 -2.59 -45.00 20.26
C LYS A 1022 -3.46 -46.00 19.47
N ASN A 1023 -3.13 -46.24 18.20
CA ASN A 1023 -3.79 -47.19 17.27
C ASN A 1023 -5.25 -46.88 16.86
N ILE A 1024 -5.51 -45.65 16.39
CA ILE A 1024 -6.82 -45.22 15.88
C ILE A 1024 -6.90 -45.44 14.35
N SER A 1025 -8.07 -45.84 13.83
CA SER A 1025 -8.27 -45.98 12.39
C SER A 1025 -8.31 -44.61 11.69
N LYS A 1026 -7.98 -44.54 10.38
CA LYS A 1026 -8.01 -43.26 9.64
C LYS A 1026 -9.36 -42.54 9.73
N LYS A 1027 -10.46 -43.29 9.63
CA LYS A 1027 -11.82 -42.74 9.68
C LYS A 1027 -12.15 -42.11 11.04
N GLN A 1028 -11.67 -42.74 12.13
CA GLN A 1028 -11.81 -42.21 13.48
C GLN A 1028 -10.94 -40.97 13.67
N LEU A 1029 -9.69 -40.99 13.17
CA LEU A 1029 -8.79 -39.83 13.19
C LEU A 1029 -9.41 -38.63 12.48
N TRP A 1030 -10.03 -38.86 11.32
CA TRP A 1030 -10.69 -37.80 10.56
C TRP A 1030 -11.87 -37.19 11.29
N GLN A 1031 -12.43 -37.79 12.35
CA GLN A 1031 -13.52 -37.17 13.11
C GLN A 1031 -13.09 -35.94 13.92
N HIS A 1032 -11.79 -35.73 14.12
CA HIS A 1032 -11.25 -34.65 14.95
C HIS A 1032 -10.36 -33.71 14.12
N PRO A 1033 -10.93 -32.92 13.19
CA PRO A 1033 -10.16 -31.91 12.46
C PRO A 1033 -9.74 -30.80 13.43
N GLU A 1034 -8.50 -30.31 13.30
CA GLU A 1034 -7.96 -29.30 14.21
C GLU A 1034 -7.41 -28.07 13.48
N LEU A 1035 -7.00 -28.21 12.20
CA LEU A 1035 -6.40 -27.11 11.46
C LEU A 1035 -6.60 -27.27 9.96
N VAL A 1036 -6.95 -26.18 9.29
CA VAL A 1036 -6.90 -26.04 7.84
C VAL A 1036 -5.80 -25.06 7.48
N VAL A 1037 -4.93 -25.44 6.55
CA VAL A 1037 -3.83 -24.60 6.07
C VAL A 1037 -3.92 -24.45 4.56
N VAL A 1038 -3.91 -23.20 4.07
CA VAL A 1038 -3.81 -22.89 2.64
C VAL A 1038 -2.57 -22.03 2.41
N VAL A 1039 -1.71 -22.50 1.51
CA VAL A 1039 -0.51 -21.81 1.07
C VAL A 1039 -0.67 -21.47 -0.40
N GLN A 1040 -0.47 -20.20 -0.74
CA GLN A 1040 -0.57 -19.68 -2.11
C GLN A 1040 0.68 -18.87 -2.44
N LEU A 1041 1.44 -19.30 -3.45
CA LEU A 1041 2.67 -18.66 -3.89
C LEU A 1041 2.54 -18.22 -5.35
N ASN A 1042 2.91 -16.98 -5.64
CA ASN A 1042 2.91 -16.47 -7.01
C ASN A 1042 4.18 -16.91 -7.75
N PHE A 1043 4.14 -17.10 -9.07
CA PHE A 1043 5.35 -17.34 -9.90
C PHE A 1043 6.27 -18.47 -9.40
N GLY A 1044 5.76 -19.69 -9.30
CA GLY A 1044 6.60 -20.87 -8.98
C GLY A 1044 6.55 -21.96 -10.04
N SER A 1045 7.31 -23.05 -9.85
CA SER A 1045 7.39 -24.11 -10.87
C SER A 1045 6.20 -25.08 -10.86
N GLY A 1046 5.68 -25.46 -9.68
CA GLY A 1046 4.51 -26.34 -9.57
C GLY A 1046 3.96 -26.53 -8.15
N GLY A 1047 2.67 -26.89 -8.05
CA GLY A 1047 1.87 -27.05 -6.83
C GLY A 1047 2.52 -27.80 -5.65
N LYS A 1048 3.53 -28.61 -5.94
CA LYS A 1048 4.26 -29.40 -4.94
C LYS A 1048 5.15 -28.54 -4.03
N GLU A 1049 5.58 -27.35 -4.46
CA GLU A 1049 6.50 -26.49 -3.69
C GLU A 1049 5.88 -25.91 -2.41
N ALA A 1050 4.56 -25.73 -2.40
CA ALA A 1050 3.81 -25.22 -1.25
C ALA A 1050 3.52 -26.30 -0.17
N ALA A 1051 3.58 -27.59 -0.53
CA ALA A 1051 3.25 -28.68 0.40
C ALA A 1051 4.20 -28.79 1.61
N PRO A 1052 5.54 -28.67 1.46
CA PRO A 1052 6.47 -28.65 2.58
C PRO A 1052 6.24 -27.48 3.53
N ILE A 1053 5.82 -26.31 3.01
CA ILE A 1053 5.52 -25.13 3.82
C ILE A 1053 4.29 -25.40 4.69
N ALA A 1054 3.21 -25.92 4.10
CA ALA A 1054 2.01 -26.26 4.85
C ALA A 1054 2.27 -27.32 5.93
N PHE A 1055 3.09 -28.33 5.64
CA PHE A 1055 3.51 -29.31 6.64
C PHE A 1055 4.24 -28.65 7.82
N GLN A 1056 5.17 -27.73 7.55
CA GLN A 1056 5.88 -27.00 8.62
C GLN A 1056 4.93 -26.15 9.47
N ILE A 1057 3.90 -25.53 8.88
CA ILE A 1057 2.86 -24.80 9.63
C ILE A 1057 2.07 -25.75 10.53
N ILE A 1058 1.60 -26.89 10.01
CA ILE A 1058 0.88 -27.91 10.77
C ILE A 1058 1.73 -28.41 11.93
N LYS A 1059 3.00 -28.72 11.66
CA LYS A 1059 3.97 -29.12 12.67
C LYS A 1059 4.10 -28.06 13.76
N LYS A 1060 4.34 -26.80 13.37
CA LYS A 1060 4.52 -25.69 14.31
C LYS A 1060 3.29 -25.49 15.18
N TYR A 1061 2.08 -25.60 14.60
CA TYR A 1061 0.84 -25.53 15.35
C TYR A 1061 0.73 -26.65 16.40
N LYS A 1062 1.01 -27.91 16.03
CA LYS A 1062 1.01 -29.04 16.97
C LYS A 1062 2.00 -28.84 18.12
N GLU A 1063 3.22 -28.39 17.83
CA GLU A 1063 4.22 -28.05 18.88
C GLU A 1063 3.71 -26.97 19.85
N LEU A 1064 3.01 -25.95 19.35
CA LEU A 1064 2.45 -24.88 20.18
C LEU A 1064 1.27 -25.38 21.03
N LYS A 1065 0.44 -26.28 20.48
CA LYS A 1065 -0.68 -26.90 21.18
C LYS A 1065 -0.17 -27.78 22.34
N GLU A 1066 0.84 -28.61 22.11
CA GLU A 1066 1.48 -29.45 23.14
C GLU A 1066 2.08 -28.61 24.28
N LYS A 1067 2.87 -27.57 23.96
CA LYS A 1067 3.46 -26.68 24.98
C LYS A 1067 2.42 -25.96 25.85
N ASN A 1068 1.27 -25.63 25.28
CA ASN A 1068 0.18 -24.98 26.01
C ASN A 1068 -0.59 -25.95 26.91
N LEU A 1069 -0.66 -27.24 26.54
CA LEU A 1069 -1.19 -28.28 27.42
C LEU A 1069 -0.28 -28.50 28.63
N ASP A 1070 1.04 -28.49 28.42
CA ASP A 1070 2.02 -28.62 29.51
C ASP A 1070 2.01 -27.39 30.45
N SER A 1071 1.83 -26.17 29.91
CA SER A 1071 1.76 -24.96 30.74
C SER A 1071 0.44 -24.85 31.52
N ALA A 1072 -0.68 -25.34 30.98
CA ALA A 1072 -1.97 -25.38 31.67
C ALA A 1072 -2.01 -26.38 32.85
N VAL A 1073 -1.11 -27.36 32.90
CA VAL A 1073 -0.94 -28.29 34.03
C VAL A 1073 -0.08 -27.70 35.16
N SER A 1074 0.53 -26.53 34.93
CA SER A 1074 1.44 -25.84 35.89
C SER A 1074 0.89 -24.53 36.46
N PHE A 1075 -0.41 -24.26 36.31
CA PHE A 1075 -1.11 -23.13 36.93
C PHE A 1075 -2.20 -23.58 37.90
#